data_AF-A0A6B3BVE6-F1
#
_entry.id   AF-A0A6B3BVE6-F1
#
_cell.length_a   1.000
_cell.length_b   1.000
_cell.length_c   1.000
_cell.angle_alpha   90.00
_cell.angle_beta   90.00
_cell.angle_gamma   90.00
#
_symmetry.space_group_name_H-M   'P 1'
#
loop_
_entity.id
_entity.type
_entity.pdbx_description
1 polymer ?
#
loop_
_entity_poly.entity_id
_entity_poly.type
_entity_poly.pdbx_seq_one_letter_code
_entity_poly.pdbx_strand_id
1 'polypeptide(L)'
;MARRTRTRHLLGVVGITALATSAALVSAPSPDAQAAAEAAVPSVTVTPDPSYKQEKFEGWGTSLVWFANATGDYPPAVREKLAKLLFGDDGLALNIARYNIGGGNAPDVKDYLRAGGAVEGWWKAPAGTTRADTDWWSADDAADWNPKADKTQRWWVDRIKKDITHWETFSNSPPWFMTESGYVSGGFNANADQLKADSVDDFAAYLAGATKRLEKAEGIKVDTVDPFNEPNTGYWGTRLGADGLPVGGRQEGAHIGPALQEKVLAALAPALKKAKVKSEISAMDETNPSIFANNWNSYSQASKDLVDQMNVHTYGTGQRTTVRDLAKAADKPLWMSEVEGDWGDGQSFTDMRPGLGLAQQIVNDLRELEPQAWVFWQPVEDYDNMKPGGESAKGGNWGSVQLSFSCKSTDTLASCPIYTNTKFDTARNFTHFIKPGDKLIKVDDTSSAAAVTKDGKGASLVHVNSTTAARDVTIDLSKFRTIKGNATVTPTVTSADGKLKQQAPVKVVDGKATYTVPAQSVTSFAVKGVSGVAKDAGLFSKGHSYTLTGVQSGKAVTVGANGTSLVIGSANGTVAQQWQLDARHGEKGARQRYVFANPAEGKRLAVRDNVPVVEPDTGKRDPATEWIMSTTGDGTWTLINAATGRLLEVGGQATNEGAAVTTWIANSGSNQRWRVTDVTDRS
;
A
#
# COMPACT_ATOMS: atom_id res chain seq x y z
N MET A 1 30.67 5.03 -47.81
CA MET A 1 31.71 6.05 -47.55
C MET A 1 31.66 6.39 -46.06
N ALA A 2 32.60 5.86 -45.26
CA ALA A 2 33.73 6.59 -44.65
C ALA A 2 33.24 7.62 -43.60
N ARG A 3 33.60 7.59 -42.30
CA ARG A 3 34.90 7.40 -41.63
C ARG A 3 34.66 7.16 -40.12
N ARG A 4 35.27 6.12 -39.53
CA ARG A 4 36.55 6.06 -38.77
C ARG A 4 36.49 6.45 -37.29
N THR A 5 36.79 5.43 -36.51
CA THR A 5 37.17 5.31 -35.09
C THR A 5 38.46 6.04 -34.70
N ARG A 6 38.58 6.40 -33.41
CA ARG A 6 39.85 6.61 -32.70
C ARG A 6 39.76 6.14 -31.24
N THR A 7 40.56 5.13 -30.92
CA THR A 7 41.01 4.74 -29.57
C THR A 7 42.31 5.47 -29.23
N ARG A 8 42.55 5.74 -27.93
CA ARG A 8 43.88 6.11 -27.41
C ARG A 8 44.17 5.37 -26.10
N HIS A 9 45.34 4.75 -26.09
CA HIS A 9 46.04 4.13 -24.97
C HIS A 9 46.62 5.17 -24.00
N LEU A 10 46.84 4.77 -22.75
CA LEU A 10 47.70 5.46 -21.80
C LEU A 10 48.77 4.48 -21.30
N LEU A 11 50.03 4.89 -21.51
CA LEU A 11 51.27 4.27 -21.06
C LEU A 11 51.60 4.73 -19.63
N GLY A 12 52.23 3.84 -18.86
CA GLY A 12 52.71 4.10 -17.51
C GLY A 12 54.01 4.92 -17.45
N VAL A 13 54.36 5.32 -16.23
CA VAL A 13 55.69 5.82 -15.88
C VAL A 13 56.14 5.11 -14.59
N VAL A 14 57.35 4.57 -14.69
CA VAL A 14 58.15 3.92 -13.64
C VAL A 14 58.96 4.99 -12.90
N GLY A 15 59.02 4.91 -11.57
CA GLY A 15 59.96 5.65 -10.74
C GLY A 15 60.71 4.68 -9.83
N ILE A 16 62.03 4.56 -10.03
CA ILE A 16 62.96 3.73 -9.26
C ILE A 16 63.56 4.60 -8.13
N THR A 17 63.59 4.07 -6.90
CA THR A 17 64.50 4.53 -5.83
C THR A 17 65.15 3.33 -5.17
N ALA A 18 66.44 3.44 -4.89
CA ALA A 18 67.33 2.32 -4.56
C ALA A 18 67.66 2.22 -3.06
N LEU A 19 67.81 0.96 -2.62
CA LEU A 19 68.75 0.40 -1.64
C LEU A 19 68.78 0.91 -0.18
N ALA A 20 68.38 0.01 0.74
CA ALA A 20 69.21 -0.36 1.89
C ALA A 20 68.86 -1.80 2.32
N THR A 21 69.78 -2.73 2.08
CA THR A 21 69.74 -4.12 2.56
C THR A 21 70.20 -4.17 4.01
N SER A 22 69.31 -4.56 4.91
CA SER A 22 69.65 -5.05 6.25
C SER A 22 69.12 -6.47 6.36
N ALA A 23 70.01 -7.44 6.39
CA ALA A 23 69.68 -8.83 6.63
C ALA A 23 69.26 -8.98 8.11
N ALA A 24 67.96 -9.10 8.36
CA ALA A 24 67.42 -9.65 9.59
C ALA A 24 66.74 -10.98 9.23
N LEU A 25 67.15 -12.03 9.94
CA LEU A 25 66.69 -13.41 9.80
C LEU A 25 65.15 -13.46 9.75
N VAL A 26 64.60 -13.91 8.62
CA VAL A 26 63.19 -14.29 8.53
C VAL A 26 63.06 -15.64 9.25
N SER A 27 62.69 -15.60 10.53
CA SER A 27 62.02 -16.72 11.16
C SER A 27 60.72 -16.96 10.39
N ALA A 28 60.61 -18.11 9.74
CA ALA A 28 59.35 -18.57 9.18
C ALA A 28 58.30 -18.55 10.31
N PRO A 29 57.12 -17.93 10.12
CA PRO A 29 56.06 -18.04 11.10
C PRO A 29 55.62 -19.51 11.17
N SER A 30 55.58 -20.03 12.39
CA SER A 30 55.02 -21.35 12.71
C SER A 30 53.63 -21.50 12.09
N PRO A 31 53.26 -22.69 11.58
CA PRO A 31 51.98 -22.92 10.93
C PRO A 31 50.85 -23.13 11.96
N ASP A 32 50.72 -22.25 12.95
CA ASP A 32 49.63 -22.30 13.91
C ASP A 32 49.24 -20.89 14.35
N ALA A 33 47.93 -20.63 14.30
CA ALA A 33 47.23 -19.40 14.67
C ALA A 33 47.03 -18.32 13.59
N GLN A 34 46.49 -18.72 12.44
CA GLN A 34 45.47 -17.91 11.76
C GLN A 34 44.12 -18.61 11.96
N ALA A 35 43.57 -18.54 13.17
CA ALA A 35 42.15 -18.68 13.33
C ALA A 35 41.54 -17.54 12.50
N ALA A 36 40.90 -17.87 11.37
CA ALA A 36 40.02 -16.95 10.69
C ALA A 36 39.04 -16.46 11.76
N ALA A 37 39.11 -15.16 12.10
CA ALA A 37 38.07 -14.56 12.91
C ALA A 37 36.77 -14.80 12.15
N GLU A 38 35.92 -15.71 12.67
CA GLU A 38 34.56 -15.89 12.17
C GLU A 38 33.93 -14.49 12.17
N ALA A 39 33.64 -13.98 10.98
CA ALA A 39 32.98 -12.68 10.87
C ALA A 39 31.68 -12.76 11.67
N ALA A 40 31.56 -11.90 12.68
CA ALA A 40 30.37 -11.89 13.54
C ALA A 40 29.11 -11.78 12.67
N VAL A 41 28.14 -12.65 12.93
CA VAL A 41 26.84 -12.61 12.25
C VAL A 41 26.27 -11.20 12.45
N PRO A 42 25.94 -10.47 11.37
CA PRO A 42 25.31 -9.15 11.50
C PRO A 42 24.06 -9.25 12.36
N SER A 43 23.81 -8.27 13.22
CA SER A 43 22.63 -8.29 14.09
C SER A 43 21.80 -7.02 13.94
N VAL A 44 20.49 -7.17 14.14
CA VAL A 44 19.52 -6.07 14.22
C VAL A 44 18.61 -6.30 15.42
N THR A 45 18.26 -5.22 16.12
CA THR A 45 17.21 -5.25 17.14
C THR A 45 15.94 -4.64 16.54
N VAL A 46 14.82 -5.32 16.73
CA VAL A 46 13.50 -4.88 16.27
C VAL A 46 12.59 -4.73 17.48
N THR A 47 12.07 -3.53 17.67
CA THR A 47 11.26 -3.13 18.82
C THR A 47 9.81 -2.85 18.39
N PRO A 48 8.91 -3.84 18.41
CA PRO A 48 7.49 -3.61 18.23
C PRO A 48 6.92 -2.72 19.36
N ASP A 49 6.28 -1.61 18.98
CA ASP A 49 5.76 -0.59 19.89
C ASP A 49 4.22 -0.54 19.88
N PRO A 50 3.54 -1.18 20.86
CA PRO A 50 2.07 -1.22 20.92
C PRO A 50 1.43 0.12 21.32
N SER A 51 2.21 1.16 21.62
CA SER A 51 1.68 2.49 21.95
C SER A 51 1.13 3.22 20.73
N TYR A 52 1.75 3.00 19.57
CA TYR A 52 1.27 3.45 18.29
C TYR A 52 0.62 2.29 17.55
N LYS A 53 -0.70 2.22 17.61
CA LYS A 53 -1.49 1.16 16.97
C LYS A 53 -2.47 1.76 15.97
N GLN A 54 -2.53 1.18 14.79
CA GLN A 54 -3.47 1.55 13.75
C GLN A 54 -4.89 1.05 14.12
N GLU A 55 -5.85 1.33 13.24
CA GLU A 55 -7.18 0.73 13.33
C GLU A 55 -7.13 -0.79 13.11
N LYS A 56 -8.28 -1.45 13.23
CA LYS A 56 -8.35 -2.89 12.96
C LYS A 56 -7.98 -3.12 11.50
N PHE A 57 -7.05 -4.04 11.28
CA PHE A 57 -6.70 -4.50 9.94
C PHE A 57 -7.86 -5.37 9.41
N GLU A 58 -8.44 -4.98 8.30
CA GLU A 58 -9.58 -5.65 7.65
C GLU A 58 -9.14 -6.92 6.92
N GLY A 59 -7.91 -6.93 6.39
CA GLY A 59 -7.28 -8.15 5.90
C GLY A 59 -6.60 -8.01 4.55
N TRP A 60 -6.61 -9.13 3.83
CA TRP A 60 -5.87 -9.33 2.59
C TRP A 60 -6.82 -9.67 1.46
N GLY A 61 -6.66 -9.04 0.31
CA GLY A 61 -7.58 -9.20 -0.80
C GLY A 61 -6.95 -9.43 -2.15
N THR A 62 -7.79 -9.62 -3.15
CA THR A 62 -7.41 -9.53 -4.56
C THR A 62 -8.53 -8.91 -5.38
N SER A 63 -8.17 -8.24 -6.47
CA SER A 63 -9.12 -7.99 -7.56
C SER A 63 -9.36 -9.28 -8.34
N LEU A 64 -10.61 -9.64 -8.61
CA LEU A 64 -11.01 -10.74 -9.50
C LEU A 64 -10.78 -10.38 -10.98
N VAL A 65 -9.88 -9.44 -11.25
CA VAL A 65 -9.63 -8.86 -12.56
C VAL A 65 -8.88 -9.84 -13.45
N TRP A 66 -9.41 -10.03 -14.64
CA TRP A 66 -8.90 -10.86 -15.75
C TRP A 66 -8.71 -12.34 -15.48
N PHE A 67 -7.96 -12.76 -14.46
CA PHE A 67 -7.81 -14.19 -14.17
C PHE A 67 -9.15 -14.84 -13.87
N ALA A 68 -10.06 -14.17 -13.16
CA ALA A 68 -11.35 -14.75 -12.84
C ALA A 68 -12.23 -14.85 -14.09
N ASN A 69 -12.13 -13.86 -14.98
CA ASN A 69 -12.77 -13.89 -16.29
C ASN A 69 -12.21 -15.03 -17.16
N ALA A 70 -10.89 -15.23 -17.18
CA ALA A 70 -10.23 -16.26 -17.97
C ALA A 70 -10.47 -17.68 -17.45
N THR A 71 -10.59 -17.86 -16.14
CA THR A 71 -10.51 -19.21 -15.52
C THR A 71 -11.83 -19.72 -14.95
N GLY A 72 -12.89 -18.91 -14.90
CA GLY A 72 -14.14 -19.28 -14.24
C GLY A 72 -14.86 -20.50 -14.86
N ASP A 73 -14.61 -20.80 -16.13
CA ASP A 73 -15.17 -21.92 -16.88
C ASP A 73 -14.15 -23.06 -17.14
N TYR A 74 -12.95 -22.98 -16.55
CA TYR A 74 -11.95 -24.03 -16.64
C TYR A 74 -12.43 -25.34 -15.99
N PRO A 75 -11.76 -26.48 -16.30
CA PRO A 75 -12.09 -27.76 -15.69
C PRO A 75 -12.20 -27.67 -14.16
N PRO A 76 -13.21 -28.29 -13.52
CA PRO A 76 -13.47 -28.12 -12.08
C PRO A 76 -12.25 -28.31 -11.18
N ALA A 77 -11.39 -29.30 -11.48
CA ALA A 77 -10.18 -29.56 -10.71
C ALA A 77 -9.15 -28.40 -10.77
N VAL A 78 -9.07 -27.69 -11.90
CA VAL A 78 -8.15 -26.55 -12.08
C VAL A 78 -8.64 -25.36 -11.29
N ARG A 79 -9.88 -24.92 -11.52
CA ARG A 79 -10.46 -23.75 -10.85
C ARG A 79 -10.61 -23.93 -9.33
N GLU A 80 -10.94 -25.14 -8.86
CA GLU A 80 -10.94 -25.44 -7.42
C GLU A 80 -9.55 -25.40 -6.80
N LYS A 81 -8.50 -25.82 -7.54
CA LYS A 81 -7.12 -25.71 -7.05
C LYS A 81 -6.70 -24.25 -6.96
N LEU A 82 -7.05 -23.41 -7.94
CA LEU A 82 -6.80 -21.97 -7.87
C LEU A 82 -7.55 -21.33 -6.69
N ALA A 83 -8.84 -21.62 -6.52
CA ALA A 83 -9.62 -21.10 -5.38
C ALA A 83 -9.01 -21.47 -4.02
N LYS A 84 -8.50 -22.70 -3.87
CA LYS A 84 -7.80 -23.13 -2.65
C LYS A 84 -6.46 -22.42 -2.45
N LEU A 85 -5.71 -22.15 -3.52
CA LEU A 85 -4.45 -21.40 -3.41
C LEU A 85 -4.69 -19.96 -2.97
N LEU A 86 -5.77 -19.31 -3.41
CA LEU A 86 -6.04 -17.91 -3.10
C LEU A 86 -6.78 -17.76 -1.76
N PHE A 87 -7.86 -18.52 -1.55
CA PHE A 87 -8.78 -18.29 -0.43
C PHE A 87 -8.76 -19.40 0.63
N GLY A 88 -8.13 -20.54 0.35
CA GLY A 88 -8.02 -21.63 1.32
C GLY A 88 -7.05 -21.32 2.46
N ASP A 89 -7.26 -21.96 3.60
CA ASP A 89 -6.42 -21.82 4.80
C ASP A 89 -4.94 -22.13 4.54
N ASP A 90 -4.65 -23.14 3.71
CA ASP A 90 -3.29 -23.50 3.30
C ASP A 90 -2.76 -22.64 2.12
N GLY A 91 -3.59 -21.76 1.57
CA GLY A 91 -3.26 -20.84 0.50
C GLY A 91 -2.81 -19.48 1.04
N LEU A 92 -3.17 -18.42 0.30
CA LEU A 92 -3.02 -17.03 0.74
C LEU A 92 -4.03 -16.63 1.81
N ALA A 93 -5.11 -17.40 2.03
CA ALA A 93 -6.14 -17.12 3.02
C ALA A 93 -6.72 -15.69 2.90
N LEU A 94 -6.97 -15.25 1.66
CA LEU A 94 -7.56 -13.94 1.37
C LEU A 94 -9.01 -13.89 1.88
N ASN A 95 -9.43 -12.72 2.39
CA ASN A 95 -10.77 -12.48 2.93
C ASN A 95 -11.45 -11.25 2.32
N ILE A 96 -10.82 -10.63 1.31
CA ILE A 96 -11.34 -9.46 0.60
C ILE A 96 -11.33 -9.77 -0.90
N ALA A 97 -12.39 -9.40 -1.61
CA ALA A 97 -12.46 -9.57 -3.06
C ALA A 97 -13.04 -8.33 -3.73
N ARG A 98 -12.33 -7.80 -4.74
CA ARG A 98 -12.79 -6.70 -5.60
C ARG A 98 -13.31 -7.28 -6.91
N TYR A 99 -14.59 -7.15 -7.20
CA TYR A 99 -15.22 -7.65 -8.43
C TYR A 99 -15.16 -6.57 -9.53
N ASN A 100 -14.61 -6.91 -10.71
CA ASN A 100 -14.52 -5.97 -11.82
C ASN A 100 -15.85 -5.94 -12.60
N ILE A 101 -16.55 -4.81 -12.56
CA ILE A 101 -17.69 -4.51 -13.42
C ILE A 101 -17.16 -4.18 -14.82
N GLY A 102 -17.28 -5.13 -15.74
CA GLY A 102 -16.76 -4.96 -17.10
C GLY A 102 -17.43 -3.82 -17.87
N GLY A 103 -16.64 -3.14 -18.69
CA GLY A 103 -17.17 -2.22 -19.70
C GLY A 103 -17.73 -3.00 -20.89
N GLY A 104 -17.02 -4.06 -21.32
CA GLY A 104 -17.37 -4.91 -22.45
C GLY A 104 -17.12 -4.24 -23.81
N ASN A 105 -16.59 -4.98 -24.77
CA ASN A 105 -16.37 -4.49 -26.14
C ASN A 105 -17.68 -4.32 -26.92
N ALA A 106 -17.68 -3.44 -27.92
CA ALA A 106 -18.77 -3.35 -28.88
C ALA A 106 -18.94 -4.68 -29.66
N PRO A 107 -20.17 -5.11 -29.98
CA PRO A 107 -20.42 -6.42 -30.60
C PRO A 107 -19.75 -6.63 -31.97
N ASP A 108 -19.48 -5.56 -32.72
CA ASP A 108 -18.84 -5.57 -34.04
C ASP A 108 -17.31 -5.43 -33.97
N VAL A 109 -16.74 -5.22 -32.78
CA VAL A 109 -15.29 -5.11 -32.56
C VAL A 109 -14.70 -6.49 -32.36
N LYS A 110 -13.71 -6.84 -33.20
CA LYS A 110 -12.94 -8.07 -33.04
C LYS A 110 -12.12 -8.04 -31.75
N ASP A 111 -12.06 -9.16 -31.04
CA ASP A 111 -11.22 -9.34 -29.85
C ASP A 111 -9.76 -8.92 -30.10
N TYR A 112 -9.29 -7.99 -29.27
CA TYR A 112 -7.94 -7.41 -29.34
C TYR A 112 -7.27 -7.23 -27.97
N LEU A 113 -8.04 -7.42 -26.89
CA LEU A 113 -7.55 -7.37 -25.51
C LEU A 113 -6.82 -8.69 -25.18
N ARG A 114 -5.98 -8.65 -24.15
CA ARG A 114 -5.31 -9.83 -23.60
C ARG A 114 -6.33 -10.87 -23.11
N ALA A 115 -5.93 -12.12 -23.00
CA ALA A 115 -6.76 -13.17 -22.41
C ALA A 115 -7.23 -12.76 -21.00
N GLY A 116 -8.53 -12.88 -20.75
CA GLY A 116 -9.19 -12.40 -19.53
C GLY A 116 -9.44 -10.87 -19.48
N GLY A 117 -8.77 -10.08 -20.32
CA GLY A 117 -8.85 -8.62 -20.33
C GLY A 117 -10.16 -8.04 -20.86
N ALA A 118 -10.92 -8.81 -21.64
CA ALA A 118 -12.24 -8.43 -22.15
C ALA A 118 -13.33 -8.89 -21.18
N VAL A 119 -13.63 -8.06 -20.18
CA VAL A 119 -14.61 -8.40 -19.14
C VAL A 119 -16.03 -8.11 -19.63
N GLU A 120 -16.94 -9.06 -19.46
CA GLU A 120 -18.32 -8.92 -19.93
C GLU A 120 -19.07 -7.86 -19.10
N GLY A 121 -19.73 -6.92 -19.79
CA GLY A 121 -20.58 -5.92 -19.14
C GLY A 121 -21.97 -6.45 -18.78
N TRP A 122 -22.64 -5.80 -17.83
CA TRP A 122 -23.98 -6.15 -17.36
C TRP A 122 -25.12 -5.69 -18.29
N TRP A 123 -24.81 -5.41 -19.55
CA TRP A 123 -25.74 -4.89 -20.55
C TRP A 123 -26.02 -5.92 -21.66
N LYS A 124 -27.12 -5.75 -22.38
CA LYS A 124 -27.54 -6.60 -23.49
C LYS A 124 -27.87 -5.75 -24.71
N ALA A 125 -26.92 -5.64 -25.63
CA ALA A 125 -27.14 -4.88 -26.86
C ALA A 125 -28.21 -5.53 -27.75
N PRO A 126 -29.06 -4.71 -28.41
CA PRO A 126 -29.94 -5.18 -29.48
C PRO A 126 -29.18 -5.92 -30.59
N ALA A 127 -29.86 -6.81 -31.30
CA ALA A 127 -29.26 -7.51 -32.43
C ALA A 127 -28.90 -6.52 -33.54
N GLY A 128 -27.65 -6.57 -34.02
CA GLY A 128 -27.15 -5.68 -35.07
C GLY A 128 -26.53 -4.38 -34.58
N THR A 129 -26.47 -4.14 -33.26
CA THR A 129 -25.74 -3.00 -32.67
C THR A 129 -24.27 -3.02 -33.09
N THR A 130 -23.79 -1.87 -33.56
CA THR A 130 -22.41 -1.59 -33.95
C THR A 130 -21.78 -0.58 -32.99
N ARG A 131 -20.46 -0.38 -33.08
CA ARG A 131 -19.72 0.61 -32.28
C ARG A 131 -20.20 2.05 -32.45
N ALA A 132 -20.96 2.36 -33.51
CA ALA A 132 -21.53 3.68 -33.73
C ALA A 132 -22.84 3.90 -32.97
N ASP A 133 -23.50 2.84 -32.51
CA ASP A 133 -24.82 2.90 -31.89
C ASP A 133 -24.68 3.08 -30.37
N THR A 134 -24.65 4.32 -29.88
CA THR A 134 -24.37 4.59 -28.46
C THR A 134 -25.58 4.90 -27.57
N ASP A 135 -26.74 5.14 -28.16
CA ASP A 135 -27.87 5.78 -27.46
C ASP A 135 -29.01 4.80 -27.11
N TRP A 136 -28.74 3.50 -27.17
CA TRP A 136 -29.76 2.46 -27.01
C TRP A 136 -29.98 2.02 -25.55
N TRP A 137 -29.00 2.21 -24.67
CA TRP A 137 -29.03 1.66 -23.32
C TRP A 137 -29.71 2.60 -22.32
N SER A 138 -30.58 2.05 -21.47
CA SER A 138 -31.17 2.74 -20.32
C SER A 138 -31.10 1.90 -19.05
N ALA A 139 -30.67 2.53 -17.95
CA ALA A 139 -30.68 1.88 -16.64
C ALA A 139 -32.09 1.46 -16.18
N ASP A 140 -33.13 2.17 -16.64
CA ASP A 140 -34.53 1.95 -16.25
C ASP A 140 -35.24 0.90 -17.13
N ASP A 141 -34.67 0.54 -18.29
CA ASP A 141 -35.18 -0.55 -19.12
C ASP A 141 -34.57 -1.89 -18.70
N ALA A 142 -35.40 -2.80 -18.16
CA ALA A 142 -34.94 -4.12 -17.75
C ALA A 142 -34.43 -4.99 -18.91
N ALA A 143 -34.84 -4.71 -20.16
CA ALA A 143 -34.42 -5.46 -21.35
C ALA A 143 -32.96 -5.19 -21.73
N ASP A 144 -32.43 -4.03 -21.37
CA ASP A 144 -31.06 -3.60 -21.67
C ASP A 144 -30.02 -4.20 -20.72
N TRP A 145 -30.47 -4.86 -19.65
CA TRP A 145 -29.59 -5.56 -18.71
C TRP A 145 -29.45 -7.03 -19.07
N ASN A 146 -28.22 -7.55 -19.00
CA ASN A 146 -27.95 -8.97 -19.20
C ASN A 146 -27.95 -9.72 -17.85
N PRO A 147 -28.99 -10.52 -17.52
CA PRO A 147 -29.02 -11.28 -16.28
C PRO A 147 -28.03 -12.47 -16.25
N LYS A 148 -27.44 -12.80 -17.39
CA LYS A 148 -26.45 -13.88 -17.56
C LYS A 148 -25.03 -13.35 -17.69
N ALA A 149 -24.82 -12.04 -17.55
CA ALA A 149 -23.52 -11.41 -17.68
C ALA A 149 -22.49 -12.07 -16.75
N ASP A 150 -21.27 -12.14 -17.25
CA ASP A 150 -20.03 -12.36 -16.53
C ASP A 150 -20.01 -13.66 -15.72
N LYS A 151 -20.44 -14.74 -16.39
CA LYS A 151 -20.57 -16.06 -15.78
C LYS A 151 -19.24 -16.56 -15.18
N THR A 152 -18.10 -16.20 -15.75
CA THR A 152 -16.78 -16.67 -15.32
C THR A 152 -16.33 -16.01 -14.02
N GLN A 153 -16.37 -14.68 -13.89
CA GLN A 153 -16.09 -14.06 -12.58
C GLN A 153 -17.17 -14.41 -11.55
N ARG A 154 -18.44 -14.54 -11.95
CA ARG A 154 -19.51 -14.94 -11.02
C ARG A 154 -19.35 -16.34 -10.47
N TRP A 155 -18.74 -17.27 -11.21
CA TRP A 155 -18.34 -18.55 -10.66
C TRP A 155 -17.38 -18.37 -9.47
N TRP A 156 -16.40 -17.48 -9.61
CA TRP A 156 -15.48 -17.14 -8.52
C TRP A 156 -16.23 -16.55 -7.33
N VAL A 157 -17.12 -15.59 -7.56
CA VAL A 157 -17.94 -14.97 -6.50
C VAL A 157 -18.74 -16.02 -5.73
N ASP A 158 -19.50 -16.88 -6.43
CA ASP A 158 -20.29 -17.94 -5.80
C ASP A 158 -19.40 -18.88 -4.99
N ARG A 159 -18.22 -19.20 -5.51
CA ARG A 159 -17.29 -20.13 -4.88
C ARG A 159 -16.66 -19.58 -3.59
N ILE A 160 -16.33 -18.29 -3.55
CA ILE A 160 -15.54 -17.69 -2.46
C ILE A 160 -16.39 -16.92 -1.45
N LYS A 161 -17.69 -16.69 -1.68
CA LYS A 161 -18.54 -15.84 -0.82
C LYS A 161 -18.64 -16.20 0.66
N LYS A 162 -18.20 -17.38 1.06
CA LYS A 162 -18.12 -17.77 2.48
C LYS A 162 -16.76 -17.46 3.11
N ASP A 163 -15.74 -17.25 2.28
CA ASP A 163 -14.37 -16.93 2.66
C ASP A 163 -14.17 -15.41 2.75
N ILE A 164 -15.03 -14.62 2.08
CA ILE A 164 -14.94 -13.17 1.99
C ILE A 164 -15.71 -12.45 3.10
N THR A 165 -15.05 -11.50 3.77
CA THR A 165 -15.66 -10.60 4.73
C THR A 165 -15.91 -9.20 4.17
N HIS A 166 -15.16 -8.79 3.14
CA HIS A 166 -15.33 -7.50 2.47
C HIS A 166 -15.38 -7.64 0.96
N TRP A 167 -16.42 -7.06 0.37
CA TRP A 167 -16.65 -7.04 -1.07
C TRP A 167 -16.58 -5.61 -1.57
N GLU A 168 -15.78 -5.37 -2.59
CA GLU A 168 -15.82 -4.12 -3.37
C GLU A 168 -16.23 -4.47 -4.81
N THR A 169 -17.02 -3.61 -5.45
CA THR A 169 -17.12 -3.62 -6.92
C THR A 169 -16.38 -2.44 -7.47
N PHE A 170 -15.59 -2.63 -8.52
CA PHE A 170 -14.85 -1.54 -9.16
C PHE A 170 -14.95 -1.62 -10.68
N SER A 171 -14.52 -0.57 -11.39
CA SER A 171 -14.61 -0.49 -12.85
C SER A 171 -13.30 -0.03 -13.46
N ASN A 172 -12.71 -0.88 -14.32
CA ASN A 172 -11.57 -0.49 -15.14
C ASN A 172 -11.92 0.51 -16.25
N SER A 173 -13.15 0.47 -16.77
CA SER A 173 -13.60 1.34 -17.86
C SER A 173 -15.12 1.44 -17.92
N PRO A 174 -15.70 2.59 -18.31
CA PRO A 174 -17.10 2.67 -18.68
C PRO A 174 -17.44 1.70 -19.83
N PRO A 175 -18.71 1.29 -19.99
CA PRO A 175 -19.16 0.59 -21.18
C PRO A 175 -18.77 1.34 -22.45
N TRP A 176 -18.40 0.61 -23.52
CA TRP A 176 -17.90 1.21 -24.77
C TRP A 176 -18.83 2.30 -25.33
N PHE A 177 -20.15 2.14 -25.19
CA PHE A 177 -21.14 3.10 -25.69
C PHE A 177 -21.23 4.37 -24.82
N MET A 178 -20.59 4.39 -23.65
CA MET A 178 -20.43 5.56 -22.79
C MET A 178 -19.04 6.20 -22.93
N THR A 179 -18.14 5.62 -23.75
CA THR A 179 -16.80 6.18 -23.96
C THR A 179 -16.72 7.10 -25.18
N GLU A 180 -15.82 8.08 -25.14
CA GLU A 180 -15.53 8.99 -26.26
C GLU A 180 -15.00 8.24 -27.49
N SER A 181 -14.21 7.19 -27.28
CA SER A 181 -13.58 6.43 -28.36
C SER A 181 -14.45 5.31 -28.94
N GLY A 182 -15.52 4.91 -28.24
CA GLY A 182 -16.26 3.68 -28.53
C GLY A 182 -15.48 2.40 -28.20
N TYR A 183 -14.38 2.49 -27.45
CA TYR A 183 -13.55 1.38 -27.00
C TYR A 183 -13.36 1.44 -25.48
N VAL A 184 -13.24 0.27 -24.85
CA VAL A 184 -13.04 0.15 -23.40
C VAL A 184 -11.57 0.24 -22.98
N SER A 185 -10.62 0.11 -23.91
CA SER A 185 -9.18 0.19 -23.62
C SER A 185 -8.61 1.61 -23.52
N GLY A 186 -9.47 2.61 -23.67
CA GLY A 186 -9.12 4.02 -23.52
C GLY A 186 -9.16 4.81 -24.83
N GLY A 187 -8.64 6.03 -24.77
CA GLY A 187 -8.78 7.02 -25.83
C GLY A 187 -7.81 6.88 -26.98
N PHE A 188 -8.06 7.60 -28.07
CA PHE A 188 -7.02 7.85 -29.08
C PHE A 188 -5.96 8.85 -28.58
N ASN A 189 -6.33 9.69 -27.61
CA ASN A 189 -5.40 10.44 -26.78
C ASN A 189 -5.54 9.92 -25.34
N ALA A 190 -4.49 9.26 -24.84
CA ALA A 190 -4.49 8.64 -23.51
C ALA A 190 -4.49 9.64 -22.34
N ASN A 191 -4.38 10.94 -22.59
CA ASN A 191 -4.48 12.00 -21.58
C ASN A 191 -5.82 12.77 -21.64
N ALA A 192 -6.75 12.35 -22.50
CA ALA A 192 -8.06 12.98 -22.61
C ALA A 192 -9.10 12.11 -21.92
N ASP A 193 -10.05 12.76 -21.23
CA ASP A 193 -11.20 12.11 -20.60
C ASP A 193 -11.87 11.13 -21.56
N GLN A 194 -12.17 9.94 -21.04
CA GLN A 194 -12.75 8.85 -21.82
C GLN A 194 -14.21 8.60 -21.56
N LEU A 195 -14.74 8.97 -20.40
CA LEU A 195 -16.17 8.96 -20.17
C LEU A 195 -16.79 10.19 -20.83
N LYS A 196 -17.81 10.01 -21.68
CA LYS A 196 -18.52 11.14 -22.28
C LYS A 196 -19.19 11.96 -21.19
N ALA A 197 -19.12 13.29 -21.33
CA ALA A 197 -19.64 14.21 -20.32
C ALA A 197 -21.16 14.06 -20.08
N ASP A 198 -21.92 13.68 -21.11
CA ASP A 198 -23.36 13.44 -21.05
C ASP A 198 -23.73 12.02 -20.57
N SER A 199 -22.77 11.08 -20.54
CA SER A 199 -22.96 9.72 -20.01
C SER A 199 -22.61 9.57 -18.53
N VAL A 200 -22.29 10.65 -17.80
CA VAL A 200 -21.89 10.56 -16.37
C VAL A 200 -22.98 9.94 -15.50
N ASP A 201 -24.23 10.39 -15.65
CA ASP A 201 -25.36 9.87 -14.87
C ASP A 201 -25.69 8.42 -15.26
N ASP A 202 -25.58 8.08 -16.55
CA ASP A 202 -25.80 6.71 -17.04
C ASP A 202 -24.72 5.75 -16.54
N PHE A 203 -23.46 6.18 -16.49
CA PHE A 203 -22.36 5.39 -15.94
C PHE A 203 -22.54 5.16 -14.45
N ALA A 204 -22.90 6.19 -13.69
CA ALA A 204 -23.24 6.06 -12.27
C ALA A 204 -24.42 5.07 -12.05
N ALA A 205 -25.46 5.16 -12.87
CA ALA A 205 -26.60 4.24 -12.84
C ALA A 205 -26.21 2.81 -13.26
N TYR A 206 -25.28 2.66 -14.20
CA TYR A 206 -24.72 1.38 -14.64
C TYR A 206 -24.00 0.68 -13.48
N LEU A 207 -23.06 1.36 -12.83
CA LEU A 207 -22.32 0.81 -11.68
C LEU A 207 -23.28 0.38 -10.56
N ALA A 208 -24.16 1.27 -10.11
CA ALA A 208 -25.13 0.95 -9.06
C ALA A 208 -26.08 -0.21 -9.45
N GLY A 209 -26.51 -0.25 -10.71
CA GLY A 209 -27.38 -1.30 -11.24
C GLY A 209 -26.68 -2.66 -11.42
N ALA A 210 -25.39 -2.68 -11.78
CA ALA A 210 -24.57 -3.87 -11.87
C ALA A 210 -24.29 -4.45 -10.48
N THR A 211 -23.86 -3.61 -9.53
CA THR A 211 -23.65 -4.00 -8.12
C THR A 211 -24.91 -4.62 -7.53
N LYS A 212 -26.09 -3.99 -7.70
CA LYS A 212 -27.38 -4.54 -7.26
C LYS A 212 -27.66 -5.94 -7.82
N ARG A 213 -27.36 -6.14 -9.10
CA ARG A 213 -27.62 -7.41 -9.79
C ARG A 213 -26.67 -8.49 -9.32
N LEU A 214 -25.40 -8.15 -9.08
CA LEU A 214 -24.42 -9.04 -8.46
C LEU A 214 -24.86 -9.45 -7.05
N GLU A 215 -25.18 -8.50 -6.17
CA GLU A 215 -25.67 -8.78 -4.80
C GLU A 215 -26.88 -9.74 -4.82
N LYS A 216 -27.85 -9.46 -5.70
CA LYS A 216 -29.04 -10.29 -5.84
C LYS A 216 -28.74 -11.68 -6.39
N ALA A 217 -27.87 -11.79 -7.39
CA ALA A 217 -27.59 -13.04 -8.07
C ALA A 217 -26.81 -14.00 -7.17
N GLU A 218 -25.82 -13.49 -6.44
CA GLU A 218 -24.88 -14.33 -5.68
C GLU A 218 -25.20 -14.39 -4.18
N GLY A 219 -26.11 -13.53 -3.70
CA GLY A 219 -26.51 -13.45 -2.30
C GLY A 219 -25.43 -12.83 -1.41
N ILE A 220 -24.68 -11.87 -1.94
CA ILE A 220 -23.63 -11.13 -1.22
C ILE A 220 -24.09 -9.70 -0.90
N LYS A 221 -23.31 -9.01 -0.08
CA LYS A 221 -23.43 -7.56 0.13
C LYS A 221 -22.11 -6.92 -0.22
N VAL A 222 -22.15 -5.86 -1.00
CA VAL A 222 -20.98 -5.09 -1.41
C VAL A 222 -20.81 -3.93 -0.44
N ASP A 223 -19.63 -3.80 0.15
CA ASP A 223 -19.31 -2.74 1.11
C ASP A 223 -19.04 -1.42 0.38
N THR A 224 -18.25 -1.45 -0.69
CA THR A 224 -17.85 -0.25 -1.45
C THR A 224 -18.03 -0.41 -2.97
N VAL A 225 -18.29 0.71 -3.65
CA VAL A 225 -18.23 0.83 -5.11
C VAL A 225 -17.16 1.85 -5.50
N ASP A 226 -16.14 1.40 -6.23
CA ASP A 226 -15.11 2.27 -6.81
C ASP A 226 -15.41 2.53 -8.30
N PRO A 227 -15.77 3.75 -8.71
CA PRO A 227 -16.08 4.02 -10.11
C PRO A 227 -14.82 4.08 -11.00
N PHE A 228 -13.63 3.96 -10.44
CA PHE A 228 -12.37 4.21 -11.13
C PHE A 228 -11.35 3.07 -10.97
N ASN A 229 -10.33 3.12 -11.83
CA ASN A 229 -9.11 2.34 -11.72
C ASN A 229 -7.99 3.10 -12.44
N GLU A 230 -7.01 3.60 -11.69
CA GLU A 230 -5.89 4.42 -12.19
C GLU A 230 -6.31 5.56 -13.13
N PRO A 231 -7.32 6.36 -12.74
CA PRO A 231 -8.05 7.20 -13.68
C PRO A 231 -7.25 8.39 -14.20
N ASN A 232 -6.33 8.98 -13.43
CA ASN A 232 -5.57 10.16 -13.87
C ASN A 232 -4.19 9.80 -14.45
N THR A 233 -4.14 8.78 -15.30
CA THR A 233 -2.89 8.29 -15.91
C THR A 233 -2.91 8.47 -17.43
N GLY A 234 -1.73 8.68 -18.02
CA GLY A 234 -1.57 9.02 -19.44
C GLY A 234 -1.33 7.83 -20.38
N TYR A 235 -1.70 6.61 -19.97
CA TYR A 235 -1.37 5.38 -20.71
C TYR A 235 -2.57 4.52 -21.12
N TRP A 236 -3.79 4.88 -20.72
CA TRP A 236 -5.01 4.22 -21.20
C TRP A 236 -5.35 4.68 -22.62
N GLY A 237 -5.01 3.85 -23.62
CA GLY A 237 -5.19 4.22 -25.01
C GLY A 237 -5.49 3.06 -25.95
N THR A 238 -6.28 3.36 -26.96
CA THR A 238 -6.60 2.47 -28.08
C THR A 238 -5.82 2.91 -29.31
N ARG A 239 -5.18 1.95 -29.99
CA ARG A 239 -4.47 2.20 -31.26
C ARG A 239 -5.14 1.43 -32.39
N LEU A 240 -5.42 2.10 -33.50
CA LEU A 240 -5.98 1.48 -34.71
C LEU A 240 -4.88 1.16 -35.74
N GLY A 241 -5.08 0.08 -36.48
CA GLY A 241 -4.28 -0.30 -37.64
C GLY A 241 -4.68 0.49 -38.89
N ALA A 242 -3.98 0.22 -40.00
CA ALA A 242 -4.29 0.84 -41.29
C ALA A 242 -5.66 0.45 -41.85
N ASP A 243 -6.21 -0.68 -41.38
CA ASP A 243 -7.56 -1.18 -41.67
C ASP A 243 -8.65 -0.60 -40.76
N GLY A 244 -8.27 0.29 -39.82
CA GLY A 244 -9.19 0.88 -38.85
C GLY A 244 -9.56 -0.03 -37.68
N LEU A 245 -8.98 -1.23 -37.57
CA LEU A 245 -9.24 -2.17 -36.49
C LEU A 245 -8.28 -1.94 -35.31
N PRO A 246 -8.68 -2.25 -34.06
CA PRO A 246 -7.82 -2.09 -32.91
C PRO A 246 -6.62 -3.06 -32.95
N VAL A 247 -5.43 -2.53 -32.71
CA VAL A 247 -4.13 -3.24 -32.69
C VAL A 247 -3.29 -2.87 -31.45
N GLY A 248 -3.88 -2.18 -30.47
CA GLY A 248 -3.23 -1.74 -29.25
C GLY A 248 -4.23 -1.20 -28.23
N GLY A 249 -3.83 -1.22 -26.95
CA GLY A 249 -4.74 -1.17 -25.81
C GLY A 249 -5.04 -2.61 -25.37
N ARG A 250 -4.26 -3.14 -24.42
CA ARG A 250 -4.26 -4.58 -24.09
C ARG A 250 -5.35 -5.00 -23.10
N GLN A 251 -6.02 -4.05 -22.46
CA GLN A 251 -6.99 -4.28 -21.39
C GLN A 251 -7.95 -3.11 -21.30
N GLU A 252 -9.03 -3.26 -20.53
CA GLU A 252 -9.91 -2.16 -20.15
C GLU A 252 -9.15 -1.09 -19.34
N GLY A 253 -9.45 0.18 -19.60
CA GLY A 253 -8.84 1.33 -18.93
C GLY A 253 -9.42 2.63 -19.45
N ALA A 254 -9.61 3.62 -18.58
CA ALA A 254 -10.16 4.92 -18.95
C ALA A 254 -9.42 6.05 -18.24
N HIS A 255 -8.88 7.00 -19.00
CA HIS A 255 -8.46 8.27 -18.41
C HIS A 255 -9.71 9.06 -17.99
N ILE A 256 -9.76 9.45 -16.72
CA ILE A 256 -10.80 10.30 -16.15
C ILE A 256 -10.07 11.28 -15.22
N GLY A 257 -9.91 12.53 -15.64
CA GLY A 257 -9.21 13.56 -14.88
C GLY A 257 -10.00 14.01 -13.65
N PRO A 258 -9.36 14.71 -12.69
CA PRO A 258 -9.97 15.02 -11.39
C PRO A 258 -11.32 15.74 -11.47
N ALA A 259 -11.48 16.68 -12.41
CA ALA A 259 -12.73 17.41 -12.58
C ALA A 259 -13.89 16.53 -13.06
N LEU A 260 -13.62 15.51 -13.87
CA LEU A 260 -14.64 14.56 -14.32
C LEU A 260 -14.93 13.52 -13.24
N GLN A 261 -13.93 13.10 -12.48
CA GLN A 261 -14.12 12.20 -11.35
C GLN A 261 -15.09 12.81 -10.31
N GLU A 262 -14.95 14.11 -9.97
CA GLU A 262 -15.89 14.79 -9.06
C GLU A 262 -17.34 14.71 -9.55
N LYS A 263 -17.57 14.83 -10.87
CA LYS A 263 -18.92 14.68 -11.44
C LYS A 263 -19.45 13.26 -11.29
N VAL A 264 -18.61 12.26 -11.53
CA VAL A 264 -18.97 10.84 -11.35
C VAL A 264 -19.30 10.55 -9.89
N LEU A 265 -18.51 11.05 -8.93
CA LEU A 265 -18.80 10.89 -7.50
C LEU A 265 -20.15 11.52 -7.13
N ALA A 266 -20.42 12.73 -7.62
CA ALA A 266 -21.68 13.43 -7.39
C ALA A 266 -22.90 12.69 -7.99
N ALA A 267 -22.72 12.00 -9.12
CA ALA A 267 -23.76 11.19 -9.77
C ALA A 267 -23.95 9.81 -9.12
N LEU A 268 -22.87 9.18 -8.65
CA LEU A 268 -22.89 7.83 -8.08
C LEU A 268 -23.67 7.76 -6.76
N ALA A 269 -23.49 8.75 -5.88
CA ALA A 269 -24.16 8.77 -4.58
C ALA A 269 -25.71 8.71 -4.67
N PRO A 270 -26.41 9.52 -5.50
CA PRO A 270 -27.84 9.35 -5.71
C PRO A 270 -28.19 8.09 -6.51
N ALA A 271 -27.34 7.63 -7.43
CA ALA A 271 -27.58 6.40 -8.18
C ALA A 271 -27.63 5.15 -7.28
N LEU A 272 -26.71 5.02 -6.32
CA LEU A 272 -26.71 3.94 -5.32
C LEU A 272 -28.01 3.95 -4.50
N LYS A 273 -28.44 5.13 -4.05
CA LYS A 273 -29.71 5.31 -3.33
C LYS A 273 -30.92 4.91 -4.19
N LYS A 274 -30.98 5.34 -5.46
CA LYS A 274 -32.05 4.96 -6.42
C LYS A 274 -32.08 3.45 -6.65
N ALA A 275 -30.91 2.83 -6.81
CA ALA A 275 -30.78 1.38 -6.99
C ALA A 275 -31.13 0.59 -5.72
N LYS A 276 -31.11 1.22 -4.53
CA LYS A 276 -31.23 0.61 -3.20
C LYS A 276 -30.03 -0.28 -2.86
N VAL A 277 -28.86 0.10 -3.35
CA VAL A 277 -27.57 -0.48 -2.97
C VAL A 277 -27.09 0.28 -1.73
N LYS A 278 -26.63 -0.46 -0.72
CA LYS A 278 -26.19 0.12 0.57
C LYS A 278 -24.69 0.40 0.62
N SER A 279 -23.97 0.07 -0.44
CA SER A 279 -22.54 0.28 -0.56
C SER A 279 -22.19 1.75 -0.42
N GLU A 280 -21.04 1.98 0.20
CA GLU A 280 -20.36 3.27 0.30
C GLU A 280 -19.53 3.52 -0.98
N ILE A 281 -19.01 4.74 -1.15
CA ILE A 281 -18.15 5.05 -2.30
C ILE A 281 -16.68 4.98 -1.88
N SER A 282 -15.91 4.15 -2.57
CA SER A 282 -14.45 4.20 -2.51
C SER A 282 -13.88 4.99 -3.68
N ALA A 283 -12.78 5.69 -3.45
CA ALA A 283 -12.05 6.42 -4.49
C ALA A 283 -10.61 6.69 -4.03
N MET A 284 -9.64 6.90 -4.89
CA MET A 284 -9.78 7.06 -6.34
C MET A 284 -9.02 6.00 -7.14
N ASP A 285 -8.42 5.04 -6.44
CA ASP A 285 -7.71 3.93 -7.04
C ASP A 285 -6.56 4.38 -7.97
N GLU A 286 -5.88 5.47 -7.59
CA GLU A 286 -4.78 6.01 -8.39
C GLU A 286 -3.57 5.08 -8.37
N THR A 287 -2.90 4.96 -9.54
CA THR A 287 -1.76 4.04 -9.74
C THR A 287 -0.59 4.30 -8.78
N ASN A 288 -0.45 5.55 -8.30
CA ASN A 288 0.64 5.98 -7.43
C ASN A 288 0.15 6.95 -6.34
N PRO A 289 0.77 6.92 -5.14
CA PRO A 289 0.42 7.83 -4.05
C PRO A 289 0.60 9.32 -4.38
N SER A 290 1.56 9.68 -5.24
CA SER A 290 1.75 11.06 -5.68
C SER A 290 0.61 11.60 -6.54
N ILE A 291 0.05 10.76 -7.41
CA ILE A 291 -1.10 11.12 -8.25
C ILE A 291 -2.36 11.21 -7.38
N PHE A 292 -2.55 10.24 -6.47
CA PHE A 292 -3.58 10.31 -5.44
C PHE A 292 -3.55 11.65 -4.71
N ALA A 293 -2.38 12.04 -4.19
CA ALA A 293 -2.23 13.28 -3.43
C ALA A 293 -2.56 14.52 -4.26
N ASN A 294 -2.13 14.57 -5.52
CA ASN A 294 -2.47 15.67 -6.42
C ASN A 294 -3.97 15.78 -6.61
N ASN A 295 -4.65 14.65 -6.84
CA ASN A 295 -6.06 14.64 -7.15
C ASN A 295 -6.92 14.94 -5.92
N TRP A 296 -6.64 14.29 -4.79
CA TRP A 296 -7.32 14.59 -3.53
C TRP A 296 -7.19 16.06 -3.14
N ASN A 297 -6.03 16.67 -3.36
CA ASN A 297 -5.86 18.11 -3.07
C ASN A 297 -6.62 19.02 -4.06
N SER A 298 -6.95 18.53 -5.26
CA SER A 298 -7.76 19.27 -6.24
C SER A 298 -9.26 19.17 -5.99
N TYR A 299 -9.74 18.11 -5.33
CA TYR A 299 -11.16 17.91 -5.05
C TYR A 299 -11.73 18.99 -4.12
N SER A 300 -12.96 19.41 -4.42
CA SER A 300 -13.81 20.19 -3.54
C SER A 300 -14.13 19.42 -2.26
N GLN A 301 -14.48 20.14 -1.19
CA GLN A 301 -14.89 19.50 0.06
C GLN A 301 -16.13 18.62 -0.13
N ALA A 302 -17.08 19.04 -0.97
CA ALA A 302 -18.28 18.25 -1.27
C ALA A 302 -17.93 16.88 -1.88
N SER A 303 -16.97 16.83 -2.82
CA SER A 303 -16.51 15.55 -3.38
C SER A 303 -15.75 14.70 -2.37
N LYS A 304 -14.92 15.32 -1.52
CA LYS A 304 -14.24 14.60 -0.42
C LYS A 304 -15.21 14.00 0.58
N ASP A 305 -16.33 14.67 0.84
CA ASP A 305 -17.38 14.20 1.74
C ASP A 305 -18.17 13.02 1.15
N LEU A 306 -18.17 12.85 -0.18
CA LEU A 306 -18.80 11.71 -0.86
C LEU A 306 -17.92 10.45 -0.88
N VAL A 307 -16.60 10.57 -0.69
CA VAL A 307 -15.68 9.43 -0.65
C VAL A 307 -15.65 8.89 0.77
N ASP A 308 -16.15 7.69 1.01
CA ASP A 308 -16.16 7.07 2.34
C ASP A 308 -14.85 6.34 2.64
N GLN A 309 -14.28 5.67 1.64
CA GLN A 309 -13.01 4.93 1.71
C GLN A 309 -11.99 5.45 0.68
N MET A 310 -10.74 5.60 1.10
CA MET A 310 -9.64 5.95 0.21
C MET A 310 -8.95 4.71 -0.35
N ASN A 311 -8.87 4.60 -1.67
CA ASN A 311 -8.16 3.55 -2.40
C ASN A 311 -6.94 4.14 -3.13
N VAL A 312 -5.79 3.47 -3.05
CA VAL A 312 -4.55 3.86 -3.72
C VAL A 312 -3.67 2.65 -4.04
N HIS A 313 -2.97 2.70 -5.17
CA HIS A 313 -2.00 1.69 -5.58
C HIS A 313 -0.58 2.12 -5.21
N THR A 314 0.37 1.20 -5.28
CA THR A 314 1.77 1.46 -4.88
C THR A 314 2.81 0.99 -5.91
N TYR A 315 2.44 0.96 -7.21
CA TYR A 315 3.37 0.65 -8.30
C TYR A 315 4.60 1.57 -8.30
N GLY A 316 4.37 2.84 -7.99
CA GLY A 316 5.35 3.83 -7.57
C GLY A 316 5.11 4.20 -6.10
N THR A 317 6.18 4.46 -5.37
CA THR A 317 6.16 4.48 -3.90
C THR A 317 6.37 5.87 -3.29
N GLY A 318 6.69 6.86 -4.13
CA GLY A 318 6.85 8.23 -3.70
C GLY A 318 5.54 8.77 -3.11
N GLN A 319 5.64 9.47 -1.98
CA GLN A 319 4.51 10.09 -1.27
C GLN A 319 3.52 9.15 -0.56
N ARG A 320 3.89 7.90 -0.22
CA ARG A 320 3.04 7.04 0.66
C ARG A 320 2.62 7.74 1.96
N THR A 321 3.55 8.42 2.63
CA THR A 321 3.25 9.12 3.89
C THR A 321 2.34 10.32 3.70
N THR A 322 2.35 10.96 2.52
CA THR A 322 1.37 11.99 2.16
C THR A 322 -0.04 11.41 2.17
N VAL A 323 -0.27 10.27 1.51
CA VAL A 323 -1.59 9.65 1.43
C VAL A 323 -2.08 9.19 2.80
N ARG A 324 -1.20 8.56 3.60
CA ARG A 324 -1.48 8.22 5.00
C ARG A 324 -1.97 9.43 5.80
N ASP A 325 -1.24 10.55 5.70
CA ASP A 325 -1.55 11.75 6.49
C ASP A 325 -2.83 12.44 5.99
N LEU A 326 -3.12 12.40 4.69
CA LEU A 326 -4.41 12.83 4.11
C LEU A 326 -5.58 11.97 4.62
N ALA A 327 -5.42 10.64 4.68
CA ALA A 327 -6.45 9.74 5.19
C ALA A 327 -6.75 9.98 6.68
N LYS A 328 -5.72 10.24 7.49
CA LYS A 328 -5.87 10.62 8.90
C LYS A 328 -6.55 11.97 9.06
N ALA A 329 -6.17 12.95 8.23
CA ALA A 329 -6.79 14.28 8.22
C ALA A 329 -8.28 14.21 7.87
N ALA A 330 -8.64 13.38 6.89
CA ALA A 330 -10.03 13.20 6.45
C ALA A 330 -10.85 12.28 7.36
N ASP A 331 -10.20 11.59 8.31
CA ASP A 331 -10.79 10.56 9.17
C ASP A 331 -11.41 9.37 8.38
N LYS A 332 -10.81 8.97 7.24
CA LYS A 332 -11.35 7.94 6.32
C LYS A 332 -10.51 6.65 6.28
N PRO A 333 -11.10 5.44 6.17
CA PRO A 333 -10.36 4.22 5.89
C PRO A 333 -9.47 4.37 4.65
N LEU A 334 -8.34 3.65 4.64
CA LEU A 334 -7.38 3.67 3.55
C LEU A 334 -7.01 2.24 3.19
N TRP A 335 -7.16 1.87 1.93
CA TRP A 335 -6.72 0.59 1.39
C TRP A 335 -5.53 0.81 0.47
N MET A 336 -4.54 -0.09 0.58
CA MET A 336 -3.65 -0.37 -0.54
C MET A 336 -4.43 -1.32 -1.43
N SER A 337 -5.11 -0.78 -2.44
CA SER A 337 -6.18 -1.47 -3.18
C SER A 337 -5.68 -2.28 -4.38
N GLU A 338 -4.43 -2.07 -4.80
CA GLU A 338 -3.81 -2.84 -5.87
C GLU A 338 -2.29 -2.70 -5.89
N VAL A 339 -1.59 -3.84 -5.88
CA VAL A 339 -0.22 -3.93 -6.40
C VAL A 339 0.11 -5.38 -6.71
N GLU A 340 1.02 -5.57 -7.65
CA GLU A 340 1.77 -6.81 -7.90
C GLU A 340 3.12 -6.38 -8.51
N GLY A 341 3.99 -7.31 -8.90
CA GLY A 341 5.20 -6.93 -9.61
C GLY A 341 6.06 -8.07 -10.11
N ASP A 342 7.05 -7.71 -10.93
CA ASP A 342 7.92 -8.65 -11.64
C ASP A 342 9.18 -9.06 -10.86
N TRP A 343 9.63 -8.22 -9.92
CA TRP A 343 10.92 -8.25 -9.19
C TRP A 343 11.85 -9.44 -9.50
N GLY A 344 13.05 -9.19 -10.00
CA GLY A 344 14.02 -10.25 -10.30
C GLY A 344 14.67 -10.04 -11.66
N ASP A 345 15.11 -11.13 -12.30
CA ASP A 345 15.61 -11.10 -13.67
C ASP A 345 15.08 -12.32 -14.42
N GLY A 346 13.95 -12.14 -15.11
CA GLY A 346 13.25 -13.20 -15.84
C GLY A 346 12.34 -14.07 -14.96
N GLN A 347 11.60 -14.96 -15.62
CA GLN A 347 10.67 -15.88 -14.94
C GLN A 347 11.43 -16.87 -14.05
N SER A 348 10.99 -17.00 -12.81
CA SER A 348 11.49 -18.01 -11.88
C SER A 348 10.45 -18.39 -10.83
N PHE A 349 10.31 -19.70 -10.62
CA PHE A 349 9.45 -20.24 -9.55
C PHE A 349 10.19 -20.49 -8.24
N THR A 350 11.53 -20.40 -8.24
CA THR A 350 12.37 -20.81 -7.09
C THR A 350 13.35 -19.73 -6.64
N ASP A 351 13.62 -18.70 -7.46
CA ASP A 351 14.45 -17.58 -7.05
C ASP A 351 13.75 -16.76 -5.97
N MET A 352 14.46 -16.41 -4.89
CA MET A 352 13.91 -15.63 -3.79
C MET A 352 13.79 -14.14 -4.11
N ARG A 353 14.48 -13.60 -5.13
CA ARG A 353 14.42 -12.17 -5.48
C ARG A 353 12.99 -11.66 -5.72
N PRO A 354 12.13 -12.35 -6.50
CA PRO A 354 10.72 -11.99 -6.61
C PRO A 354 9.99 -11.94 -5.27
N GLY A 355 10.07 -13.01 -4.48
CA GLY A 355 9.39 -13.10 -3.18
C GLY A 355 9.89 -12.06 -2.17
N LEU A 356 11.17 -11.74 -2.16
CA LEU A 356 11.77 -10.70 -1.31
C LEU A 356 11.35 -9.30 -1.75
N GLY A 357 11.24 -9.06 -3.06
CA GLY A 357 10.75 -7.80 -3.62
C GLY A 357 9.32 -7.50 -3.17
N LEU A 358 8.41 -8.48 -3.35
CA LEU A 358 7.03 -8.36 -2.87
C LEU A 358 6.97 -8.20 -1.34
N ALA A 359 7.71 -9.03 -0.59
CA ALA A 359 7.69 -8.96 0.87
C ALA A 359 8.17 -7.60 1.40
N GLN A 360 9.20 -7.02 0.79
CA GLN A 360 9.68 -5.68 1.16
C GLN A 360 8.69 -4.59 0.75
N GLN A 361 7.98 -4.74 -0.38
CA GLN A 361 6.88 -3.86 -0.78
C GLN A 361 5.78 -3.86 0.30
N ILE A 362 5.30 -5.04 0.72
CA ILE A 362 4.29 -5.19 1.77
C ILE A 362 4.75 -4.52 3.06
N VAL A 363 5.98 -4.80 3.52
CA VAL A 363 6.55 -4.16 4.74
C VAL A 363 6.50 -2.64 4.66
N ASN A 364 6.89 -2.08 3.52
CA ASN A 364 6.92 -0.63 3.33
C ASN A 364 5.50 -0.05 3.27
N ASP A 365 4.57 -0.69 2.57
CA ASP A 365 3.17 -0.25 2.53
C ASP A 365 2.55 -0.24 3.94
N LEU A 366 2.67 -1.34 4.69
CA LEU A 366 2.11 -1.43 6.04
C LEU A 366 2.69 -0.37 7.01
N ARG A 367 3.97 -0.03 6.86
CA ARG A 367 4.68 0.93 7.72
C ARG A 367 4.47 2.39 7.30
N GLU A 368 4.47 2.67 6.00
CA GLU A 368 4.49 4.05 5.46
C GLU A 368 3.11 4.55 5.06
N LEU A 369 2.27 3.67 4.50
CA LEU A 369 0.93 3.99 4.06
C LEU A 369 -0.11 3.76 5.19
N GLU A 370 0.17 2.83 6.11
CA GLU A 370 -0.73 2.41 7.21
C GLU A 370 -2.16 2.05 6.74
N PRO A 371 -2.30 1.15 5.73
CA PRO A 371 -3.61 0.80 5.21
C PRO A 371 -4.35 -0.17 6.15
N GLN A 372 -5.69 -0.11 6.14
CA GLN A 372 -6.55 -1.07 6.83
C GLN A 372 -6.71 -2.38 6.05
N ALA A 373 -6.47 -2.38 4.74
CA ALA A 373 -6.41 -3.59 3.91
C ALA A 373 -5.28 -3.50 2.88
N TRP A 374 -4.77 -4.66 2.46
CA TRP A 374 -3.76 -4.77 1.42
C TRP A 374 -4.23 -5.78 0.37
N VAL A 375 -4.36 -5.32 -0.88
CA VAL A 375 -5.05 -6.05 -1.94
C VAL A 375 -4.11 -6.30 -3.12
N PHE A 376 -3.92 -7.56 -3.47
CA PHE A 376 -3.25 -7.95 -4.71
C PHE A 376 -4.05 -7.43 -5.91
N TRP A 377 -3.35 -7.10 -6.99
CA TRP A 377 -3.97 -6.92 -8.30
C TRP A 377 -4.68 -8.20 -8.78
N GLN A 378 -3.97 -9.03 -9.53
CA GLN A 378 -4.34 -10.42 -9.77
C GLN A 378 -3.15 -11.31 -9.41
N PRO A 379 -3.30 -12.23 -8.43
CA PRO A 379 -2.25 -13.15 -8.05
C PRO A 379 -2.10 -14.28 -9.07
N VAL A 380 -3.08 -14.49 -9.96
CA VAL A 380 -3.03 -15.51 -11.01
C VAL A 380 -2.74 -14.82 -12.34
N GLU A 381 -1.66 -15.22 -13.02
CA GLU A 381 -1.25 -14.64 -14.30
C GLU A 381 -1.03 -15.72 -15.36
N ASP A 382 -1.16 -15.33 -16.62
CA ASP A 382 -0.93 -16.18 -17.77
C ASP A 382 0.54 -16.60 -17.87
N TYR A 383 0.77 -17.90 -17.72
CA TYR A 383 2.08 -18.52 -17.90
C TYR A 383 2.67 -18.23 -19.28
N ASP A 384 1.84 -18.15 -20.33
CA ASP A 384 2.32 -17.94 -21.69
C ASP A 384 2.85 -16.51 -21.92
N ASN A 385 2.29 -15.53 -21.22
CA ASN A 385 2.82 -14.16 -21.20
C ASN A 385 4.13 -14.09 -20.40
N MET A 386 4.19 -14.85 -19.30
CA MET A 386 5.30 -14.78 -18.34
C MET A 386 6.50 -15.65 -18.70
N LYS A 387 6.36 -16.65 -19.57
CA LYS A 387 7.51 -17.48 -19.98
C LYS A 387 8.50 -16.72 -20.88
N PRO A 388 9.77 -17.13 -20.94
CA PRO A 388 10.74 -16.57 -21.89
C PRO A 388 10.21 -16.58 -23.33
N GLY A 389 10.25 -15.41 -23.98
CA GLY A 389 9.73 -15.21 -25.33
C GLY A 389 8.23 -14.91 -25.40
N GLY A 390 7.54 -14.84 -24.26
CA GLY A 390 6.19 -14.28 -24.14
C GLY A 390 6.23 -12.76 -24.28
N GLU A 391 5.83 -12.02 -23.24
CA GLU A 391 5.87 -10.56 -23.26
C GLU A 391 7.30 -10.00 -23.14
N SER A 392 8.25 -10.81 -22.66
CA SER A 392 9.65 -10.43 -22.49
C SER A 392 10.58 -11.57 -22.93
N ALA A 393 11.79 -11.22 -23.40
CA ALA A 393 12.79 -12.20 -23.83
C ALA A 393 13.22 -13.15 -22.70
N LYS A 394 13.24 -12.67 -21.45
CA LYS A 394 13.59 -13.47 -20.26
C LYS A 394 12.38 -13.99 -19.51
N GLY A 395 11.16 -13.66 -19.96
CA GLY A 395 9.94 -13.87 -19.20
C GLY A 395 9.79 -12.87 -18.04
N GLY A 396 8.82 -13.13 -17.18
CA GLY A 396 8.51 -12.30 -16.02
C GLY A 396 7.86 -13.10 -14.89
N ASN A 397 7.70 -12.46 -13.74
CA ASN A 397 7.09 -13.00 -12.53
C ASN A 397 5.82 -12.26 -12.15
N TRP A 398 5.13 -11.54 -13.05
CA TRP A 398 3.78 -11.05 -12.71
C TRP A 398 2.88 -12.21 -12.28
N GLY A 399 2.00 -11.93 -11.31
CA GLY A 399 1.25 -12.94 -10.56
C GLY A 399 2.12 -13.75 -9.60
N SER A 400 1.52 -14.21 -8.51
CA SER A 400 2.13 -15.13 -7.54
C SER A 400 1.89 -16.62 -7.92
N VAL A 401 0.89 -16.85 -8.78
CA VAL A 401 0.47 -18.12 -9.34
C VAL A 401 0.42 -17.97 -10.86
N GLN A 402 0.92 -18.95 -11.62
CA GLN A 402 0.89 -18.92 -13.07
C GLN A 402 0.28 -20.20 -13.64
N LEU A 403 -0.57 -20.06 -14.65
CA LEU A 403 -1.08 -21.13 -15.50
C LEU A 403 -1.39 -20.59 -16.90
N SER A 404 -1.52 -21.44 -17.91
CA SER A 404 -1.90 -20.95 -19.24
C SER A 404 -3.33 -20.42 -19.24
N PHE A 405 -3.53 -19.22 -19.80
CA PHE A 405 -4.88 -18.68 -20.07
C PHE A 405 -5.50 -19.24 -21.36
N SER A 406 -4.87 -20.27 -21.95
CA SER A 406 -5.36 -20.99 -23.13
C SER A 406 -5.84 -22.41 -22.81
N CYS A 407 -6.09 -22.75 -21.55
CA CYS A 407 -6.56 -24.08 -21.18
C CYS A 407 -7.97 -24.34 -21.69
N LYS A 408 -8.23 -25.59 -22.04
CA LYS A 408 -9.48 -26.08 -22.64
C LYS A 408 -10.31 -26.83 -21.60
N SER A 409 -11.60 -26.98 -21.88
CA SER A 409 -12.53 -27.75 -21.04
C SER A 409 -12.15 -29.24 -20.88
N THR A 410 -11.33 -29.78 -21.78
CA THR A 410 -10.81 -31.16 -21.73
C THR A 410 -9.50 -31.28 -20.95
N ASP A 411 -8.90 -30.18 -20.51
CA ASP A 411 -7.62 -30.21 -19.81
C ASP A 411 -7.73 -30.76 -18.39
N THR A 412 -6.60 -31.24 -17.89
CA THR A 412 -6.43 -31.72 -16.52
C THR A 412 -5.32 -30.92 -15.84
N LEU A 413 -5.09 -31.14 -14.56
CA LEU A 413 -3.94 -30.54 -13.87
C LEU A 413 -2.57 -30.98 -14.45
N ALA A 414 -2.53 -32.04 -15.27
CA ALA A 414 -1.33 -32.46 -15.96
C ALA A 414 -1.10 -31.69 -17.28
N SER A 415 -2.16 -31.39 -18.03
CA SER A 415 -2.07 -30.64 -19.30
C SER A 415 -2.18 -29.12 -19.14
N CYS A 416 -2.80 -28.67 -18.04
CA CYS A 416 -2.89 -27.27 -17.61
C CYS A 416 -2.29 -27.14 -16.20
N PRO A 417 -0.95 -27.21 -16.06
CA PRO A 417 -0.28 -27.14 -14.77
C PRO A 417 -0.39 -25.74 -14.16
N ILE A 418 -0.47 -25.72 -12.83
CA ILE A 418 -0.47 -24.51 -12.00
C ILE A 418 0.86 -24.43 -11.26
N TYR A 419 1.55 -23.31 -11.40
CA TYR A 419 2.84 -23.01 -10.77
C TYR A 419 2.66 -21.92 -9.72
N THR A 420 3.26 -22.08 -8.55
CA THR A 420 3.41 -21.02 -7.54
C THR A 420 4.87 -20.58 -7.55
N ASN A 421 5.15 -19.28 -7.46
CA ASN A 421 6.51 -18.77 -7.31
C ASN A 421 6.79 -18.34 -5.86
N THR A 422 8.00 -17.86 -5.60
CA THR A 422 8.41 -17.43 -4.25
C THR A 422 7.60 -16.26 -3.71
N LYS A 423 6.93 -15.45 -4.54
CA LYS A 423 5.99 -14.41 -4.07
C LYS A 423 4.78 -15.00 -3.39
N PHE A 424 4.21 -16.09 -3.93
CA PHE A 424 3.15 -16.83 -3.26
C PHE A 424 3.60 -17.29 -1.87
N ASP A 425 4.80 -17.87 -1.79
CA ASP A 425 5.31 -18.43 -0.53
C ASP A 425 5.62 -17.33 0.50
N THR A 426 6.24 -16.22 0.10
CA THR A 426 6.56 -15.11 1.01
C THR A 426 5.34 -14.28 1.38
N ALA A 427 4.34 -14.13 0.51
CA ALA A 427 3.08 -13.47 0.84
C ALA A 427 2.38 -14.17 2.03
N ARG A 428 2.43 -15.49 2.09
CA ARG A 428 1.81 -16.26 3.19
C ARG A 428 2.43 -15.97 4.56
N ASN A 429 3.68 -15.53 4.63
CA ASN A 429 4.26 -15.05 5.89
C ASN A 429 3.49 -13.86 6.46
N PHE A 430 2.90 -13.02 5.62
CA PHE A 430 2.08 -11.90 6.04
C PHE A 430 0.64 -12.35 6.29
N THR A 431 0.01 -12.99 5.31
CA THR A 431 -1.42 -13.32 5.39
C THR A 431 -1.76 -14.30 6.53
N HIS A 432 -0.82 -15.16 6.93
CA HIS A 432 -1.02 -16.11 8.04
C HIS A 432 -0.67 -15.53 9.42
N PHE A 433 0.07 -14.42 9.50
CA PHE A 433 0.58 -13.89 10.78
C PHE A 433 0.03 -12.51 11.14
N ILE A 434 -0.41 -11.71 10.17
CA ILE A 434 -1.13 -10.46 10.37
C ILE A 434 -2.57 -10.72 9.88
N LYS A 435 -3.48 -10.95 10.82
CA LYS A 435 -4.82 -11.48 10.53
C LYS A 435 -5.90 -10.39 10.60
N PRO A 436 -7.05 -10.61 9.95
CA PRO A 436 -8.22 -9.76 10.13
C PRO A 436 -8.57 -9.53 11.61
N GLY A 437 -8.67 -8.27 11.99
CA GLY A 437 -8.95 -7.79 13.34
C GLY A 437 -7.71 -7.54 14.22
N ASP A 438 -6.51 -7.93 13.77
CA ASP A 438 -5.26 -7.49 14.39
C ASP A 438 -5.10 -5.97 14.24
N LYS A 439 -4.17 -5.38 14.98
CA LYS A 439 -3.84 -3.96 14.86
C LYS A 439 -2.37 -3.81 14.55
N LEU A 440 -2.05 -3.27 13.38
CA LEU A 440 -0.68 -2.93 13.01
C LEU A 440 -0.11 -1.95 14.03
N ILE A 441 1.16 -2.15 14.38
CA ILE A 441 1.86 -1.33 15.34
C ILE A 441 3.18 -0.82 14.75
N LYS A 442 3.66 0.28 15.31
CA LYS A 442 4.96 0.84 14.95
C LYS A 442 6.08 -0.16 15.23
N VAL A 443 7.07 -0.16 14.36
CA VAL A 443 8.37 -0.84 14.51
C VAL A 443 9.49 0.13 14.13
N ASP A 444 10.67 -0.05 14.70
CA ASP A 444 11.87 0.77 14.47
C ASP A 444 12.81 0.22 13.38
N ASP A 445 12.40 -0.85 12.68
CA ASP A 445 13.15 -1.49 11.60
C ASP A 445 12.40 -1.43 10.27
N THR A 446 13.11 -1.05 9.21
CA THR A 446 12.53 -0.89 7.86
C THR A 446 12.36 -2.21 7.11
N SER A 447 12.92 -3.30 7.62
CA SER A 447 12.76 -4.65 7.09
C SER A 447 11.64 -5.44 7.77
N SER A 448 10.89 -4.81 8.68
CA SER A 448 9.88 -5.48 9.48
C SER A 448 8.51 -4.79 9.48
N ALA A 449 7.46 -5.58 9.70
CA ALA A 449 6.12 -5.10 10.04
C ALA A 449 5.58 -5.91 11.22
N ALA A 450 4.84 -5.28 12.14
CA ALA A 450 4.28 -5.96 13.31
C ALA A 450 2.82 -5.60 13.56
N ALA A 451 2.11 -6.52 14.22
CA ALA A 451 0.75 -6.30 14.69
C ALA A 451 0.56 -6.88 16.10
N VAL A 452 -0.33 -6.26 16.86
CA VAL A 452 -0.90 -6.87 18.06
C VAL A 452 -2.12 -7.68 17.64
N THR A 453 -2.19 -8.91 18.13
CA THR A 453 -3.30 -9.82 17.87
C THR A 453 -4.66 -9.23 18.28
N LYS A 454 -5.73 -9.59 17.58
CA LYS A 454 -7.11 -9.11 17.82
C LYS A 454 -7.56 -9.18 19.30
N ASP A 455 -7.14 -10.20 20.04
CA ASP A 455 -7.50 -10.38 21.45
C ASP A 455 -6.60 -9.61 22.43
N GLY A 456 -5.53 -8.98 21.92
CA GLY A 456 -4.56 -8.18 22.67
C GLY A 456 -3.60 -9.01 23.55
N LYS A 457 -3.51 -10.33 23.36
CA LYS A 457 -2.74 -11.26 24.23
C LYS A 457 -1.47 -11.83 23.57
N GLY A 458 -1.13 -11.33 22.39
CA GLY A 458 0.08 -11.64 21.65
C GLY A 458 0.38 -10.62 20.57
N ALA A 459 1.48 -10.83 19.87
CA ALA A 459 1.89 -10.02 18.73
C ALA A 459 2.45 -10.91 17.61
N SER A 460 2.50 -10.38 16.41
CA SER A 460 3.17 -10.98 15.27
C SER A 460 4.14 -9.98 14.67
N LEU A 461 5.27 -10.47 14.16
CA LEU A 461 6.25 -9.70 13.40
C LEU A 461 6.57 -10.47 12.12
N VAL A 462 6.69 -9.80 10.99
CA VAL A 462 7.24 -10.38 9.76
C VAL A 462 8.48 -9.59 9.39
N HIS A 463 9.59 -10.29 9.17
CA HIS A 463 10.90 -9.71 8.90
C HIS A 463 11.47 -10.25 7.58
N VAL A 464 11.96 -9.34 6.74
CA VAL A 464 12.56 -9.65 5.44
C VAL A 464 14.08 -9.54 5.55
N ASN A 465 14.82 -10.63 5.34
CA ASN A 465 16.26 -10.58 5.13
C ASN A 465 16.58 -10.76 3.65
N SER A 466 16.77 -9.65 2.94
CA SER A 466 17.13 -9.66 1.52
C SER A 466 18.62 -9.89 1.25
N THR A 467 19.45 -9.89 2.31
CA THR A 467 20.90 -10.04 2.17
C THR A 467 21.28 -11.49 1.86
N THR A 468 22.47 -11.68 1.29
CA THR A 468 23.04 -13.00 1.00
C THR A 468 23.66 -13.68 2.23
N ALA A 469 23.62 -13.04 3.40
CA ALA A 469 24.10 -13.58 4.65
C ALA A 469 22.94 -13.80 5.64
N ALA A 470 23.08 -14.79 6.51
CA ALA A 470 22.21 -14.89 7.68
C ALA A 470 22.46 -13.70 8.61
N ARG A 471 21.46 -13.35 9.43
CA ARG A 471 21.59 -12.29 10.44
C ARG A 471 20.83 -12.62 11.71
N ASP A 472 21.32 -12.15 12.84
CA ASP A 472 20.62 -12.26 14.11
C ASP A 472 19.56 -11.16 14.22
N VAL A 473 18.32 -11.56 14.49
CA VAL A 473 17.21 -10.64 14.76
C VAL A 473 16.85 -10.78 16.23
N THR A 474 17.09 -9.72 17.00
CA THR A 474 16.67 -9.62 18.40
C THR A 474 15.36 -8.88 18.47
N ILE A 475 14.31 -9.55 18.95
CA ILE A 475 13.00 -8.94 19.17
C ILE A 475 12.98 -8.39 20.59
N ASP A 476 12.91 -7.06 20.71
CA ASP A 476 12.83 -6.35 21.99
C ASP A 476 11.36 -6.07 22.34
N LEU A 477 10.86 -6.76 23.36
CA LEU A 477 9.47 -6.68 23.82
C LEU A 477 9.28 -5.68 24.97
N SER A 478 10.30 -4.87 25.30
CA SER A 478 10.27 -3.92 26.41
C SER A 478 9.12 -2.91 26.36
N LYS A 479 8.57 -2.63 25.17
CA LYS A 479 7.42 -1.73 25.00
C LYS A 479 6.08 -2.36 25.41
N PHE A 480 6.04 -3.66 25.67
CA PHE A 480 4.86 -4.35 26.21
C PHE A 480 4.79 -4.24 27.73
N ARG A 481 3.60 -3.96 28.27
CA ARG A 481 3.39 -3.84 29.73
C ARG A 481 3.66 -5.15 30.46
N THR A 482 3.16 -6.23 29.89
CA THR A 482 3.19 -7.55 30.50
C THR A 482 3.93 -8.47 29.56
N ILE A 483 5.00 -9.07 30.08
CA ILE A 483 5.74 -10.16 29.45
C ILE A 483 5.67 -11.32 30.44
N LYS A 484 4.93 -12.37 30.12
CA LYS A 484 4.78 -13.54 31.02
C LYS A 484 6.11 -14.29 31.12
N GLY A 485 6.38 -14.93 32.26
CA GLY A 485 7.61 -15.74 32.44
C GLY A 485 7.74 -16.95 31.50
N ASN A 486 6.64 -17.34 30.86
CA ASN A 486 6.59 -18.35 29.80
C ASN A 486 6.35 -17.76 28.41
N ALA A 487 6.61 -16.46 28.21
CA ALA A 487 6.51 -15.84 26.89
C ALA A 487 7.52 -16.48 25.92
N THR A 488 7.09 -16.65 24.67
CA THR A 488 7.88 -17.28 23.62
C THR A 488 7.71 -16.54 22.31
N VAL A 489 8.75 -16.59 21.50
CA VAL A 489 8.73 -16.21 20.09
C VAL A 489 8.89 -17.46 19.25
N THR A 490 7.96 -17.75 18.33
CA THR A 490 8.04 -18.90 17.43
C THR A 490 8.31 -18.43 16.00
N PRO A 491 9.54 -18.61 15.47
CA PRO A 491 9.88 -18.28 14.09
C PRO A 491 9.23 -19.25 13.10
N THR A 492 8.85 -18.75 11.93
CA THR A 492 8.37 -19.51 10.78
C THR A 492 9.01 -18.94 9.53
N VAL A 493 9.86 -19.74 8.88
CA VAL A 493 10.78 -19.27 7.85
C VAL A 493 10.31 -19.69 6.46
N THR A 494 10.38 -18.76 5.52
CA THR A 494 10.28 -19.02 4.09
C THR A 494 11.58 -18.58 3.41
N SER A 495 12.23 -19.51 2.73
CA SER A 495 13.46 -19.33 1.95
C SER A 495 13.49 -20.31 0.78
N ALA A 496 14.59 -20.33 0.02
CA ALA A 496 14.81 -21.33 -1.02
C ALA A 496 14.77 -22.78 -0.49
N ASP A 497 15.08 -22.99 0.79
CA ASP A 497 15.10 -24.32 1.42
C ASP A 497 13.70 -24.81 1.79
N GLY A 498 12.70 -23.94 1.79
CA GLY A 498 11.31 -24.30 2.02
C GLY A 498 10.45 -23.16 2.53
N LYS A 499 9.14 -23.42 2.57
CA LYS A 499 8.09 -22.44 2.81
C LYS A 499 7.39 -22.69 4.13
N LEU A 500 7.14 -21.60 4.87
CA LEU A 500 6.48 -21.61 6.19
C LEU A 500 7.00 -22.70 7.14
N LYS A 501 8.31 -22.93 7.16
CA LYS A 501 8.95 -23.90 8.05
C LYS A 501 8.98 -23.34 9.46
N GLN A 502 8.05 -23.78 10.31
CA GLN A 502 8.03 -23.45 11.72
C GLN A 502 9.27 -23.99 12.44
N GLN A 503 9.84 -23.18 13.31
CA GLN A 503 11.03 -23.47 14.10
C GLN A 503 10.68 -23.68 15.57
N ALA A 504 11.65 -24.18 16.34
CA ALA A 504 11.49 -24.31 17.78
C ALA A 504 11.21 -22.92 18.42
N PRO A 505 10.28 -22.82 19.39
CA PRO A 505 10.05 -21.57 20.11
C PRO A 505 11.30 -21.12 20.88
N VAL A 506 11.66 -19.85 20.72
CA VAL A 506 12.69 -19.16 21.51
C VAL A 506 12.03 -18.57 22.75
N LYS A 507 12.58 -18.86 23.93
CA LYS A 507 12.09 -18.29 25.19
C LYS A 507 12.45 -16.80 25.25
N VAL A 508 11.52 -15.99 25.75
CA VAL A 508 11.82 -14.58 26.06
C VAL A 508 12.59 -14.51 27.38
N VAL A 509 13.78 -13.91 27.35
CA VAL A 509 14.66 -13.69 28.50
C VAL A 509 14.97 -12.19 28.55
N ASP A 510 14.80 -11.58 29.73
CA ASP A 510 14.99 -10.14 29.94
C ASP A 510 14.25 -9.25 28.92
N GLY A 511 13.04 -9.69 28.55
CA GLY A 511 12.19 -9.01 27.58
C GLY A 511 12.63 -9.16 26.12
N LYS A 512 13.62 -10.00 25.83
CA LYS A 512 14.18 -10.18 24.49
C LYS A 512 14.16 -11.64 24.04
N ALA A 513 14.12 -11.84 22.73
CA ALA A 513 14.35 -13.15 22.11
C ALA A 513 15.11 -12.95 20.80
N THR A 514 16.16 -13.74 20.59
CA THR A 514 17.03 -13.63 19.39
C THR A 514 16.91 -14.89 18.54
N TYR A 515 16.82 -14.72 17.24
CA TYR A 515 16.82 -15.81 16.27
C TYR A 515 17.64 -15.41 15.04
N THR A 516 18.48 -16.33 14.58
CA THR A 516 19.26 -16.16 13.34
C THR A 516 18.36 -16.43 12.14
N VAL A 517 17.96 -15.37 11.43
CA VAL A 517 17.19 -15.52 10.19
C VAL A 517 18.12 -15.87 9.03
N PRO A 518 17.77 -16.85 8.18
CA PRO A 518 18.63 -17.22 7.04
C PRO A 518 18.82 -16.08 6.05
N ALA A 519 19.86 -16.19 5.22
CA ALA A 519 20.02 -15.36 4.03
C ALA A 519 18.78 -15.47 3.12
N GLN A 520 18.45 -14.39 2.42
CA GLN A 520 17.39 -14.34 1.40
C GLN A 520 16.09 -15.02 1.86
N SER A 521 15.58 -14.59 3.02
CA SER A 521 14.42 -15.21 3.66
C SER A 521 13.39 -14.20 4.15
N VAL A 522 12.16 -14.68 4.35
CA VAL A 522 11.11 -13.98 5.09
C VAL A 522 10.77 -14.83 6.31
N THR A 523 10.88 -14.24 7.49
CA THR A 523 10.63 -14.93 8.76
C THR A 523 9.49 -14.25 9.50
N SER A 524 8.44 -15.01 9.80
CA SER A 524 7.35 -14.57 10.68
C SER A 524 7.59 -15.05 12.09
N PHE A 525 7.38 -14.18 13.08
CA PHE A 525 7.56 -14.47 14.49
C PHE A 525 6.22 -14.33 15.20
N ALA A 526 5.67 -15.45 15.67
CA ALA A 526 4.50 -15.44 16.55
C ALA A 526 4.94 -15.24 18.00
N VAL A 527 4.53 -14.14 18.62
CA VAL A 527 4.88 -13.78 20.01
C VAL A 527 3.70 -14.07 20.93
N LYS A 528 3.89 -14.98 21.88
CA LYS A 528 2.88 -15.35 22.89
C LYS A 528 3.26 -14.81 24.26
N GLY A 529 2.24 -14.42 25.04
CA GLY A 529 2.43 -14.02 26.43
C GLY A 529 2.84 -12.57 26.63
N VAL A 530 2.60 -11.70 25.63
CA VAL A 530 2.79 -10.25 25.71
C VAL A 530 1.45 -9.52 25.63
N SER A 531 1.28 -8.43 26.36
CA SER A 531 0.07 -7.60 26.27
C SER A 531 0.25 -6.20 26.85
N GLY A 532 -0.57 -5.27 26.37
CA GLY A 532 -0.64 -3.89 26.87
C GLY A 532 0.59 -3.05 26.54
N VAL A 533 0.52 -1.76 26.86
CA VAL A 533 1.60 -0.79 26.62
C VAL A 533 2.31 -0.49 27.93
N ALA A 534 3.64 -0.63 27.96
CA ALA A 534 4.46 -0.32 29.13
C ALA A 534 4.28 1.15 29.54
N LYS A 535 4.42 1.48 30.83
CA LYS A 535 4.08 2.82 31.35
C LYS A 535 4.96 3.92 30.74
N ASP A 536 6.21 3.59 30.50
CA ASP A 536 7.28 4.40 29.89
C ASP A 536 7.35 4.24 28.36
N ALA A 537 6.48 3.39 27.78
CA ALA A 537 6.36 3.21 26.34
C ALA A 537 5.21 4.02 25.73
N GLY A 538 4.47 4.81 26.51
CA GLY A 538 3.47 5.70 25.95
C GLY A 538 4.08 6.62 24.89
N LEU A 539 3.34 6.89 23.81
CA LEU A 539 3.77 7.78 22.72
C LEU A 539 4.35 9.09 23.24
N PHE A 540 3.62 9.70 24.17
CA PHE A 540 4.01 10.87 24.93
C PHE A 540 3.49 10.68 26.37
N SER A 541 4.32 11.03 27.34
CA SER A 541 4.07 10.88 28.76
C SER A 541 3.36 12.13 29.29
N LYS A 542 2.28 11.93 30.05
CA LYS A 542 1.53 13.04 30.64
C LYS A 542 2.44 13.84 31.59
N GLY A 543 2.45 15.16 31.43
CA GLY A 543 3.25 16.07 32.24
C GLY A 543 4.72 16.19 31.84
N HIS A 544 5.16 15.46 30.80
CA HIS A 544 6.50 15.60 30.25
C HIS A 544 6.55 16.76 29.24
N SER A 545 7.69 17.42 29.17
CA SER A 545 7.98 18.50 28.22
C SER A 545 8.82 17.96 27.06
N TYR A 546 8.48 18.39 25.85
CA TYR A 546 9.10 17.95 24.61
C TYR A 546 9.60 19.13 23.76
N THR A 547 10.69 18.92 23.04
CA THR A 547 11.13 19.81 21.97
C THR A 547 10.86 19.18 20.61
N LEU A 548 10.36 20.00 19.67
CA LEU A 548 10.14 19.63 18.27
C LEU A 548 11.29 20.16 17.42
N THR A 549 12.11 19.28 16.86
CA THR A 549 13.29 19.66 16.05
C THR A 549 13.10 19.28 14.59
N GLY A 550 13.13 20.26 13.70
CA GLY A 550 12.93 20.05 12.26
C GLY A 550 13.99 19.13 11.67
N VAL A 551 13.57 18.11 10.93
CA VAL A 551 14.50 17.16 10.28
C VAL A 551 15.36 17.86 9.22
N GLN A 552 14.81 18.88 8.55
CA GLN A 552 15.48 19.63 7.49
C GLN A 552 16.61 20.55 7.98
N SER A 553 16.50 21.07 9.21
CA SER A 553 17.39 22.14 9.72
C SER A 553 18.14 21.79 11.00
N GLY A 554 17.66 20.79 11.75
CA GLY A 554 18.16 20.50 13.10
C GLY A 554 17.80 21.56 14.14
N LYS A 555 16.89 22.48 13.81
CA LYS A 555 16.46 23.60 14.68
C LYS A 555 15.11 23.32 15.35
N ALA A 556 14.93 23.86 16.54
CA ALA A 556 13.75 23.66 17.38
C ALA A 556 12.62 24.64 17.02
N VAL A 557 11.37 24.18 17.04
CA VAL A 557 10.18 25.03 17.05
C VAL A 557 10.23 25.92 18.27
N THR A 558 10.21 27.23 18.06
CA THR A 558 10.39 28.27 19.07
C THR A 558 9.25 29.27 18.96
N VAL A 559 8.65 29.67 20.09
CA VAL A 559 7.72 30.80 20.14
C VAL A 559 8.50 32.08 19.77
N GLY A 560 8.02 32.79 18.74
CA GLY A 560 8.66 34.01 18.24
C GLY A 560 8.61 35.15 19.26
N ALA A 561 9.44 36.17 19.05
CA ALA A 561 9.57 37.31 19.98
C ALA A 561 8.26 38.10 20.20
N ASN A 562 7.30 38.03 19.27
CA ASN A 562 5.97 38.62 19.41
C ASN A 562 5.03 37.80 20.33
N GLY A 563 5.50 36.65 20.83
CA GLY A 563 4.77 35.76 21.74
C GLY A 563 3.65 34.94 21.10
N THR A 564 3.40 35.06 19.78
CA THR A 564 2.24 34.49 19.08
C THR A 564 2.60 33.71 17.82
N SER A 565 3.69 34.04 17.11
CA SER A 565 4.14 33.27 15.95
C SER A 565 5.07 32.12 16.34
N LEU A 566 5.26 31.18 15.43
CA LEU A 566 6.26 30.12 15.54
C LEU A 566 7.39 30.32 14.52
N VAL A 567 8.61 30.09 14.96
CA VAL A 567 9.82 30.10 14.13
C VAL A 567 10.70 28.90 14.47
N ILE A 568 11.68 28.58 13.62
CA ILE A 568 12.76 27.67 14.01
C ILE A 568 13.94 28.45 14.59
N GLY A 569 14.52 27.92 15.67
CA GLY A 569 15.67 28.49 16.34
C GLY A 569 16.67 27.42 16.81
N SER A 570 17.92 27.82 17.03
CA SER A 570 18.90 26.94 17.68
C SER A 570 18.37 26.41 19.01
N ALA A 571 18.54 25.11 19.26
CA ALA A 571 18.09 24.49 20.50
C ALA A 571 18.84 25.11 21.70
N ASN A 572 18.09 25.76 22.58
CA ASN A 572 18.62 26.47 23.75
C ASN A 572 17.91 26.06 25.05
N GLY A 573 16.95 25.13 24.98
CA GLY A 573 16.26 24.56 26.15
C GLY A 573 15.28 25.51 26.83
N THR A 574 15.05 26.71 26.28
CA THR A 574 14.13 27.69 26.86
C THR A 574 12.69 27.18 26.87
N VAL A 575 11.87 27.73 27.78
CA VAL A 575 10.43 27.41 27.85
C VAL A 575 9.70 27.70 26.53
N ALA A 576 10.22 28.62 25.70
CA ALA A 576 9.69 28.91 24.37
C ALA A 576 9.87 27.77 23.35
N GLN A 577 10.67 26.73 23.68
CA GLN A 577 10.93 25.55 22.85
C GLN A 577 10.35 24.26 23.45
N GLN A 578 9.53 24.37 24.50
CA GLN A 578 8.99 23.25 25.25
C GLN A 578 7.48 23.14 25.07
N TRP A 579 7.02 21.90 24.81
CA TRP A 579 5.63 21.57 24.57
C TRP A 579 5.23 20.35 25.40
N GLN A 580 4.10 20.41 26.08
CA GLN A 580 3.42 19.26 26.66
C GLN A 580 2.30 18.82 25.72
N LEU A 581 2.19 17.51 25.49
CA LEU A 581 1.19 16.94 24.58
C LEU A 581 0.04 16.32 25.39
N ASP A 582 -1.07 17.06 25.47
CA ASP A 582 -2.29 16.62 26.14
C ASP A 582 -3.15 15.78 25.19
N ALA A 583 -3.16 14.46 25.41
CA ALA A 583 -4.03 13.56 24.65
C ALA A 583 -5.52 13.84 24.95
N ARG A 584 -6.33 13.95 23.89
CA ARG A 584 -7.79 14.01 24.00
C ARG A 584 -8.33 12.72 24.61
N HIS A 585 -9.19 12.84 25.62
CA HIS A 585 -9.76 11.67 26.30
C HIS A 585 -10.69 10.88 25.37
N GLY A 586 -10.60 9.54 25.41
CA GLY A 586 -11.49 8.62 24.70
C GLY A 586 -10.98 8.13 23.34
N GLU A 587 -10.09 8.88 22.70
CA GLU A 587 -9.36 8.43 21.50
C GLU A 587 -8.13 7.60 21.91
N LYS A 588 -7.61 6.75 21.00
CA LYS A 588 -6.38 5.96 21.16
C LYS A 588 -5.79 5.62 19.78
N GLY A 589 -4.48 5.35 19.72
CA GLY A 589 -3.82 4.80 18.52
C GLY A 589 -3.34 5.87 17.53
N ALA A 590 -3.18 5.49 16.26
CA ALA A 590 -2.56 6.30 15.20
C ALA A 590 -3.38 7.54 14.78
N ARG A 591 -4.62 7.67 15.29
CA ARG A 591 -5.52 8.83 15.11
C ARG A 591 -5.75 9.61 16.40
N GLN A 592 -5.03 9.31 17.47
CA GLN A 592 -5.10 10.07 18.71
C GLN A 592 -4.84 11.55 18.43
N ARG A 593 -5.77 12.40 18.85
CA ARG A 593 -5.60 13.86 18.83
C ARG A 593 -4.93 14.36 20.11
N TYR A 594 -4.07 15.36 19.96
CA TYR A 594 -3.31 16.01 21.02
C TYR A 594 -3.48 17.52 20.96
N VAL A 595 -3.46 18.17 22.12
CA VAL A 595 -3.22 19.61 22.23
C VAL A 595 -1.77 19.83 22.64
N PHE A 596 -1.05 20.64 21.87
CA PHE A 596 0.32 21.05 22.17
C PHE A 596 0.27 22.30 23.05
N ALA A 597 0.46 22.12 24.35
CA ALA A 597 0.42 23.18 25.34
C ALA A 597 1.83 23.61 25.75
N ASN A 598 1.99 24.87 26.13
CA ASN A 598 3.13 25.39 26.86
C ASN A 598 2.63 25.90 28.22
N PRO A 599 2.57 25.03 29.25
CA PRO A 599 2.03 25.41 30.56
C PRO A 599 2.81 26.51 31.26
N ALA A 600 4.13 26.61 31.04
CA ALA A 600 4.96 27.65 31.63
C ALA A 600 4.57 29.06 31.14
N GLU A 601 4.08 29.16 29.90
CA GLU A 601 3.57 30.42 29.34
C GLU A 601 2.03 30.53 29.36
N GLY A 602 1.31 29.48 29.77
CA GLY A 602 -0.16 29.43 29.73
C GLY A 602 -0.73 29.44 28.31
N LYS A 603 -0.03 28.84 27.35
CA LYS A 603 -0.36 28.91 25.91
C LYS A 603 -0.58 27.54 25.27
N ARG A 604 -1.15 27.52 24.05
CA ARG A 604 -1.28 26.34 23.20
C ARG A 604 -1.06 26.68 21.72
N LEU A 605 -0.70 25.67 20.94
CA LEU A 605 -0.63 25.73 19.48
C LEU A 605 -2.02 25.51 18.85
N ALA A 606 -2.41 26.42 17.98
CA ALA A 606 -3.63 26.34 17.18
C ALA A 606 -3.37 26.78 15.73
N VAL A 607 -4.34 26.54 14.85
CA VAL A 607 -4.37 27.14 13.51
C VAL A 607 -5.53 28.14 13.43
N ARG A 608 -5.24 29.40 13.11
CA ARG A 608 -6.23 30.47 12.93
C ARG A 608 -5.98 31.11 11.59
N ASP A 609 -7.03 31.24 10.79
CA ASP A 609 -6.94 31.77 9.41
C ASP A 609 -5.81 31.10 8.58
N ASN A 610 -5.66 29.78 8.74
CA ASN A 610 -4.61 28.95 8.13
C ASN A 610 -3.16 29.24 8.58
N VAL A 611 -2.97 30.06 9.61
CA VAL A 611 -1.67 30.35 10.19
C VAL A 611 -1.53 29.61 11.53
N PRO A 612 -0.43 28.88 11.77
CA PRO A 612 -0.17 28.33 13.10
C PRO A 612 0.16 29.48 14.05
N VAL A 613 -0.55 29.54 15.17
CA VAL A 613 -0.39 30.56 16.20
C VAL A 613 -0.26 29.91 17.57
N VAL A 614 0.37 30.65 18.46
CA VAL A 614 0.43 30.35 19.88
C VAL A 614 -0.54 31.30 20.58
N GLU A 615 -1.62 30.75 21.13
CA GLU A 615 -2.71 31.50 21.80
C GLU A 615 -2.80 31.09 23.28
N PRO A 616 -3.48 31.88 24.15
CA PRO A 616 -3.74 31.46 25.53
C PRO A 616 -4.48 30.11 25.58
N ASP A 617 -4.06 29.16 26.42
CA ASP A 617 -4.78 27.89 26.62
C ASP A 617 -6.00 28.09 27.51
N THR A 618 -6.98 28.80 26.97
CA THR A 618 -8.27 29.07 27.61
C THR A 618 -9.42 28.77 26.64
N GLY A 619 -10.62 28.56 27.16
CA GLY A 619 -11.80 28.27 26.34
C GLY A 619 -11.84 26.86 25.73
N LYS A 620 -12.71 26.67 24.74
CA LYS A 620 -12.96 25.36 24.12
C LYS A 620 -11.77 24.92 23.27
N ARG A 621 -11.33 23.67 23.44
CA ARG A 621 -10.38 22.99 22.54
C ARG A 621 -11.15 22.52 21.29
N ASP A 622 -11.14 23.35 20.25
CA ASP A 622 -11.76 23.05 18.95
C ASP A 622 -10.80 22.25 18.03
N PRO A 623 -11.26 21.71 16.89
CA PRO A 623 -10.40 20.92 16.00
C PRO A 623 -9.15 21.67 15.49
N ALA A 624 -9.16 23.00 15.51
CA ALA A 624 -8.01 23.78 15.06
C ALA A 624 -6.92 23.87 16.13
N THR A 625 -7.21 23.50 17.38
CA THR A 625 -6.22 23.30 18.47
C THR A 625 -5.71 21.86 18.56
N GLU A 626 -6.31 20.93 17.81
CA GLU A 626 -6.05 19.51 17.89
C GLU A 626 -5.10 19.05 16.77
N TRP A 627 -4.17 18.17 17.12
CA TRP A 627 -3.11 17.68 16.24
C TRP A 627 -3.02 16.15 16.29
N ILE A 628 -2.89 15.51 15.14
CA ILE A 628 -2.66 14.07 15.02
C ILE A 628 -1.17 13.85 14.74
N MET A 629 -0.56 12.96 15.53
CA MET A 629 0.85 12.57 15.41
C MET A 629 0.99 11.32 14.55
N SER A 630 1.76 11.41 13.46
CA SER A 630 1.92 10.32 12.49
C SER A 630 3.40 10.00 12.26
N THR A 631 3.77 8.71 12.19
CA THR A 631 5.19 8.27 12.12
C THR A 631 5.34 7.00 11.29
N THR A 632 6.51 6.82 10.67
CA THR A 632 6.90 5.56 10.01
C THR A 632 7.71 4.65 10.91
N GLY A 633 7.99 5.03 12.17
CA GLY A 633 8.86 4.23 13.04
C GLY A 633 10.26 4.78 13.24
N ASP A 634 10.74 5.65 12.35
CA ASP A 634 12.13 6.10 12.28
C ASP A 634 12.53 7.22 13.27
N GLY A 635 11.76 7.38 14.34
CA GLY A 635 12.00 8.39 15.37
C GLY A 635 11.56 9.81 14.98
N THR A 636 10.93 10.00 13.83
CA THR A 636 10.39 11.29 13.40
C THR A 636 8.87 11.24 13.25
N TRP A 637 8.26 12.42 13.28
CA TRP A 637 6.82 12.61 13.30
C TRP A 637 6.39 13.69 12.33
N THR A 638 5.18 13.54 11.81
CA THR A 638 4.44 14.62 11.19
C THR A 638 3.28 15.02 12.11
N LEU A 639 2.92 16.31 12.09
CA LEU A 639 1.89 16.91 12.94
C LEU A 639 0.76 17.41 12.05
N ILE A 640 -0.37 16.71 12.04
CA ILE A 640 -1.53 17.02 11.18
C ILE A 640 -2.55 17.81 12.00
N ASN A 641 -2.93 19.01 11.56
CA ASN A 641 -3.97 19.78 12.23
C ASN A 641 -5.36 19.21 11.92
N ALA A 642 -6.18 18.97 12.93
CA ALA A 642 -7.46 18.28 12.76
C ALA A 642 -8.55 19.14 12.08
N ALA A 643 -8.45 20.48 12.10
CA ALA A 643 -9.39 21.34 11.39
C ALA A 643 -9.06 21.52 9.91
N THR A 644 -7.78 21.69 9.59
CA THR A 644 -7.35 22.07 8.23
C THR A 644 -6.81 20.90 7.42
N GLY A 645 -6.45 19.79 8.08
CA GLY A 645 -5.75 18.66 7.46
C GLY A 645 -4.32 18.98 7.00
N ARG A 646 -3.82 20.19 7.25
CA ARG A 646 -2.47 20.61 6.91
C ARG A 646 -1.48 20.20 7.98
N LEU A 647 -0.23 20.02 7.57
CA LEU A 647 0.86 19.65 8.44
C LEU A 647 1.62 20.87 8.94
N LEU A 648 2.08 20.82 10.19
CA LEU A 648 3.07 21.77 10.69
C LEU A 648 4.36 21.62 9.87
N GLU A 649 4.86 22.72 9.32
CA GLU A 649 6.03 22.72 8.46
C GLU A 649 6.92 23.95 8.66
N VAL A 650 8.09 23.95 8.02
CA VAL A 650 8.86 25.18 7.82
C VAL A 650 8.72 25.64 6.38
N GLY A 651 8.17 26.85 6.22
CA GLY A 651 7.81 27.42 4.92
C GLY A 651 9.01 27.51 3.98
N GLY A 652 8.81 27.11 2.72
CA GLY A 652 9.85 27.13 1.69
C GLY A 652 11.05 26.21 1.99
N GLN A 653 10.91 25.25 2.90
CA GLN A 653 11.99 24.38 3.39
C GLN A 653 13.19 25.14 3.99
N ALA A 654 12.94 26.35 4.51
CA ALA A 654 14.00 27.19 5.05
C ALA A 654 14.73 26.52 6.24
N THR A 655 16.01 26.86 6.41
CA THR A 655 16.90 26.30 7.44
C THR A 655 17.57 27.35 8.32
N ASN A 656 17.41 28.63 8.00
CA ASN A 656 18.00 29.74 8.76
C ASN A 656 17.26 30.00 10.08
N GLU A 657 17.95 30.62 11.04
CA GLU A 657 17.35 31.10 12.29
C GLU A 657 16.18 32.04 12.02
N GLY A 658 15.11 31.92 12.81
CA GLY A 658 13.92 32.76 12.71
C GLY A 658 13.02 32.45 11.51
N ALA A 659 13.33 31.43 10.69
CA ALA A 659 12.45 31.03 9.59
C ALA A 659 11.08 30.59 10.13
N ALA A 660 10.02 31.02 9.45
CA ALA A 660 8.66 30.82 9.90
C ALA A 660 8.25 29.34 9.88
N VAL A 661 7.64 28.90 10.97
CA VAL A 661 6.89 27.64 11.02
C VAL A 661 5.47 27.96 10.55
N THR A 662 5.01 27.25 9.54
CA THR A 662 3.73 27.44 8.84
C THR A 662 2.92 26.15 8.86
N THR A 663 1.80 26.11 8.13
CA THR A 663 1.14 24.84 7.79
C THR A 663 1.00 24.70 6.29
N TRP A 664 1.09 23.46 5.78
CA TRP A 664 0.96 23.17 4.36
C TRP A 664 0.34 21.81 4.09
N ILE A 665 -0.14 21.60 2.87
CA ILE A 665 -0.62 20.28 2.43
C ILE A 665 0.52 19.25 2.52
N ALA A 666 0.16 17.99 2.74
CA ALA A 666 1.11 16.90 2.84
C ALA A 666 1.94 16.72 1.57
N ASN A 667 3.26 16.58 1.71
CA ASN A 667 4.17 16.42 0.57
C ASN A 667 5.37 15.48 0.82
N SER A 668 5.38 14.75 1.95
CA SER A 668 6.48 13.88 2.40
C SER A 668 7.85 14.58 2.57
N GLY A 669 7.91 15.91 2.53
CA GLY A 669 9.12 16.70 2.65
C GLY A 669 9.72 16.67 4.05
N SER A 670 11.06 16.75 4.14
CA SER A 670 11.77 16.77 5.43
C SER A 670 11.41 17.98 6.29
N ASN A 671 10.95 19.08 5.69
CA ASN A 671 10.48 20.28 6.37
C ASN A 671 9.12 20.11 7.07
N GLN A 672 8.40 19.01 6.84
CA GLN A 672 7.18 18.63 7.53
C GLN A 672 7.41 17.57 8.62
N ARG A 673 8.68 17.18 8.83
CA ARG A 673 9.07 16.11 9.75
C ARG A 673 9.83 16.67 10.95
N TRP A 674 9.49 16.15 12.11
CA TRP A 674 9.96 16.64 13.40
C TRP A 674 10.50 15.48 14.24
N ARG A 675 11.70 15.64 14.80
CA ARG A 675 12.17 14.81 15.92
C ARG A 675 11.51 15.33 17.19
N VAL A 676 10.94 14.45 17.99
CA VAL A 676 10.28 14.79 19.25
C VAL A 676 11.12 14.24 20.39
N THR A 677 11.76 15.13 21.14
CA THR A 677 12.69 14.77 22.21
C THR A 677 12.11 15.14 23.57
N ASP A 678 12.06 14.19 24.50
CA ASP A 678 11.70 14.44 25.89
C ASP A 678 12.83 15.23 26.58
N VAL A 679 12.48 16.39 27.13
CA VAL A 679 13.38 17.33 27.83
C VAL A 679 12.93 17.60 29.26
N THR A 680 12.12 16.69 29.83
CA THR A 680 11.66 16.81 31.21
C THR A 680 12.83 16.70 32.17
N ASP A 681 13.02 17.72 33.02
CA ASP A 681 13.99 17.68 34.10
C ASP A 681 13.63 16.52 35.05
N ARG A 682 14.43 15.46 35.04
CA ARG A 682 14.32 14.36 36.00
C ARG A 682 15.01 14.80 37.30
N SER A 683 14.35 15.66 38.06
CA SER A 683 14.70 15.96 39.45
C SER A 683 14.41 14.77 40.36
#